data_AF-A0AAR2LLQ8-F1
#
_entry.id   AF-A0AAR2LLQ8-F1
#
_cell.length_a   1.000
_cell.length_b   1.000
_cell.length_c   1.000
_cell.angle_alpha   90.00
_cell.angle_beta   90.00
_cell.angle_gamma   90.00
#
_symmetry.space_group_name_H-M   'P 1'
#
loop_
_entity.id
_entity.type
_entity.pdbx_description
1 polymer ?
#
loop_
_entity_poly.entity_id
_entity_poly.type
_entity_poly.pdbx_seq_one_letter_code
_entity_poly.pdbx_strand_id
1 'polypeptide(L)'
;TTTPRSKSLKSPFFPVLMLGLHSSNMVPTLISEISVVSNEQLFSVCLAFSRAPVPMAVVRRELSCESYPIELRCPGTDVIMIESANYGRTDDKICDADPAQMENTRCYLPDAYKIMSQRCNNRTQCAVVAGPDAFPDPCPGTYKYLEVQYECVPYIFLCPGLLRGVYQSEHLFESDHQSGAWCKDPLQASEKIYYMPWTPYRTDTLTEYSSKEDFVAGRPTTTYKLPHRVDGTGFVVYDGALFFNKERTRNIVKFDLRTRIKSGEAIIASANYHDTSPYRWGGKSDIDLAVDENGLWVIYATESNNGRIVISQLNPYTLRVEGTWDTAYDKRSASNAFMICGILYVVKSVYEDDDSEATGNKIDYIYNTELGKDGYLDIPFPNSYQYIAAVDYNPRDNLLYVWNNYHVVKYSLDFGALDSRPGKKQWFIYGIIHLFTLTTTRPTTVSMTTTTTTTATMTAKTTTTRSPALTTTVPRSTTTELQPAGGAVPESSTRPPPSSILPNVAVEFCNPTVEAELTWPKTRQGLVAMQPCPAGTIGVSQYVCTASFVCLGPEGLWDLQGPDLSNCTSAWVNIINQKIKAGEPAAIISRELSEQTKSHVHAGDVTYTVQALGQLVELLDVQLRNLTPGGKDSAARSLNKLQKRERSCRFFVQAMVETVNNLLQPQAQSAWRELSASQQLRAATMLLDTVEQGAFVLADNLLKTDVVQENTNNIQLEVARMSTDGNLPDLKFPQTGDQSNSIHLSANTLKQHGRNGEIRMAFVLYKHLGTYLSTENASMKFSSEALGTNYSVIVNSPVITAAINKDSNKVYLSDPVIFTVRHIQQSEENFNPNCSFWSYSRRSMTGFWSTQDCRLLGTNRTHTTCSCTHLTNFAVLMAHVDVKNADPVHDLLLDVITWVGILLSLVCLLICIFTFCFFRGLQSDRNTIHKNLCVSLFIAETLFLTGINRADQPIACAVFAALLHFFFLAAFTWMFLEGVQLYIMLVEVFESEHSRKRYFYLTGYGIPALIVAVSAAVDYRSYGTERVCWLRLDTYFIWSFIGPATLIIMLNVIFLGIALYKMFHHTAILKPDSGCLDNINHEDYEPEIKSWVIGAIALLCLLGLTWAFGLMYVNESTVIMAYLFTIFNSLQGMFIFIFHCVLQKKVRKEYGKCLRTHCYSGKSVDSSVGSSKSSASRAPGRYSSSSQSRIRRMWNDTVRKQSESSFITGDINSSATINREPYRETSMGVKLNIAYQIGNSEQCPGYKCHGYSTTEW
;
A
#
# COMPACT_ATOMS: atom_id res chain seq x y z
N THR A 1 17.10 43.61 -49.74
CA THR A 1 17.05 44.29 -51.06
C THR A 1 15.92 43.71 -51.88
N THR A 2 15.14 44.57 -52.57
CA THR A 2 14.27 44.29 -53.75
C THR A 2 13.56 42.92 -53.89
N THR A 3 12.23 42.99 -53.73
CA THR A 3 11.15 42.06 -54.13
C THR A 3 10.95 41.98 -55.67
N PRO A 4 9.89 41.33 -56.23
CA PRO A 4 9.26 40.01 -56.00
C PRO A 4 8.95 39.24 -57.33
N ARG A 5 8.25 38.08 -57.29
CA ARG A 5 7.07 37.80 -58.17
C ARG A 5 6.26 36.54 -57.78
N SER A 6 5.17 36.26 -58.51
CA SER A 6 4.03 35.39 -58.13
C SER A 6 3.45 34.57 -59.31
N LYS A 7 2.41 33.74 -59.04
CA LYS A 7 1.53 32.91 -59.92
C LYS A 7 1.77 31.37 -59.84
N SER A 8 0.84 30.46 -60.20
CA SER A 8 -0.66 30.42 -60.12
C SER A 8 -1.24 29.07 -60.63
N LEU A 9 -2.44 28.69 -60.18
CA LEU A 9 -3.43 27.76 -60.80
C LEU A 9 -3.15 26.23 -60.96
N LYS A 10 -3.83 25.44 -60.09
CA LYS A 10 -4.82 24.34 -60.32
C LYS A 10 -4.93 23.53 -61.65
N SER A 11 -5.36 22.26 -61.45
CA SER A 11 -6.24 21.38 -62.29
C SER A 11 -5.57 20.48 -63.37
N PRO A 12 -6.23 19.43 -63.95
CA PRO A 12 -7.56 18.81 -63.66
C PRO A 12 -7.68 17.23 -63.69
N PHE A 13 -8.60 16.70 -62.84
CA PHE A 13 -9.68 15.68 -63.05
C PHE A 13 -9.59 14.33 -63.87
N PHE A 14 -10.22 13.28 -63.30
CA PHE A 14 -11.24 12.32 -63.87
C PHE A 14 -10.87 11.05 -64.73
N PRO A 15 -11.81 10.06 -64.99
CA PRO A 15 -13.15 9.76 -64.38
C PRO A 15 -13.64 8.26 -64.25
N VAL A 16 -14.83 8.09 -63.61
CA VAL A 16 -15.89 7.01 -63.55
C VAL A 16 -15.61 5.50 -63.42
N LEU A 17 -16.19 4.88 -62.37
CA LEU A 17 -17.25 3.82 -62.37
C LEU A 17 -17.73 3.60 -60.89
N MET A 18 -18.82 2.90 -60.51
CA MET A 18 -19.90 2.14 -61.19
C MET A 18 -21.23 2.20 -60.35
N LEU A 19 -22.21 1.31 -60.63
CA LEU A 19 -23.48 1.02 -59.90
C LEU A 19 -23.24 0.05 -58.70
N GLY A 20 -24.18 -0.27 -57.78
CA GLY A 20 -25.54 0.21 -57.51
C GLY A 20 -26.50 -0.89 -56.96
N LEU A 21 -27.37 -0.53 -55.99
CA LEU A 21 -28.60 -1.23 -55.51
C LEU A 21 -28.56 -2.58 -54.71
N HIS A 22 -28.98 -2.47 -53.43
CA HIS A 22 -30.02 -3.27 -52.70
C HIS A 22 -29.83 -4.73 -52.21
N SER A 23 -30.40 -4.95 -51.00
CA SER A 23 -31.13 -6.16 -50.54
C SER A 23 -30.45 -7.28 -49.70
N SER A 24 -30.69 -7.20 -48.37
CA SER A 24 -31.23 -8.27 -47.49
C SER A 24 -30.36 -9.39 -46.86
N ASN A 25 -30.32 -9.31 -45.51
CA ASN A 25 -30.51 -10.38 -44.52
C ASN A 25 -29.45 -11.48 -44.20
N MET A 26 -28.92 -11.34 -42.97
CA MET A 26 -28.80 -12.35 -41.90
C MET A 26 -27.65 -13.38 -41.87
N VAL A 27 -26.74 -13.17 -40.89
CA VAL A 27 -26.25 -14.15 -39.86
C VAL A 27 -25.45 -15.36 -40.40
N PRO A 28 -24.17 -15.58 -39.98
CA PRO A 28 -23.83 -15.78 -38.56
C PRO A 28 -22.43 -15.30 -38.08
N THR A 29 -22.09 -15.73 -36.86
CA THR A 29 -20.74 -15.92 -36.24
C THR A 29 -19.86 -14.71 -35.91
N LEU A 30 -19.56 -14.60 -34.60
CA LEU A 30 -18.35 -13.97 -34.08
C LEU A 30 -17.09 -14.80 -34.46
N ILE A 31 -15.93 -14.14 -34.34
CA ILE A 31 -14.51 -14.61 -34.39
C ILE A 31 -13.77 -14.06 -35.62
N SER A 32 -13.30 -12.79 -35.54
CA SER A 32 -12.11 -12.28 -36.27
C SER A 32 -11.78 -10.77 -36.05
N GLU A 33 -11.65 -10.25 -34.82
CA GLU A 33 -11.02 -8.91 -34.61
C GLU A 33 -10.06 -8.90 -33.41
N ILE A 34 -8.84 -9.42 -33.61
CA ILE A 34 -7.63 -9.01 -32.87
C ILE A 34 -6.52 -8.78 -33.90
N SER A 35 -6.55 -7.62 -34.56
CA SER A 35 -5.46 -7.00 -35.34
C SER A 35 -5.91 -5.64 -35.89
N VAL A 36 -4.96 -4.76 -36.22
CA VAL A 36 -5.17 -3.49 -36.97
C VAL A 36 -5.94 -2.36 -36.23
N VAL A 37 -5.43 -1.92 -35.08
CA VAL A 37 -5.48 -0.49 -34.69
C VAL A 37 -4.14 -0.09 -34.05
N SER A 38 -3.09 0.03 -34.86
CA SER A 38 -1.74 0.36 -34.35
C SER A 38 -0.79 0.91 -35.44
N ASN A 39 -1.09 2.09 -36.03
CA ASN A 39 -0.06 2.86 -36.77
C ASN A 39 -0.34 4.35 -37.12
N GLU A 40 -1.33 5.04 -36.52
CA GLU A 40 -1.61 6.48 -36.83
C GLU A 40 -1.56 7.44 -35.62
N GLN A 41 -0.71 7.18 -34.61
CA GLN A 41 -0.54 8.10 -33.46
C GLN A 41 0.91 8.47 -33.10
N LEU A 42 1.91 8.13 -33.93
CA LEU A 42 3.33 8.37 -33.59
C LEU A 42 3.96 9.64 -34.20
N PHE A 43 3.23 10.44 -34.97
CA PHE A 43 3.82 11.50 -35.82
C PHE A 43 3.41 12.95 -35.48
N SER A 44 2.93 13.23 -34.26
CA SER A 44 2.43 14.57 -33.88
C SER A 44 2.86 15.07 -32.49
N VAL A 45 4.08 14.73 -32.05
CA VAL A 45 4.64 15.15 -30.73
C VAL A 45 5.94 15.97 -30.85
N CYS A 46 6.73 15.80 -31.92
CA CYS A 46 8.11 16.30 -32.03
C CYS A 46 8.25 17.81 -32.36
N LEU A 47 7.40 18.69 -31.81
CA LEU A 47 7.41 20.13 -32.13
C LEU A 47 7.24 21.08 -30.92
N ALA A 48 7.39 20.59 -29.69
CA ALA A 48 7.13 21.36 -28.46
C ALA A 48 8.32 21.49 -27.47
N PHE A 49 9.56 21.26 -27.91
CA PHE A 49 10.77 21.63 -27.16
C PHE A 49 11.70 22.47 -28.02
N SER A 50 12.08 23.65 -27.50
CA SER A 50 13.04 24.56 -28.15
C SER A 50 13.86 25.28 -27.08
N ARG A 51 15.01 24.68 -26.73
CA ARG A 51 16.11 25.29 -25.97
C ARG A 51 17.41 25.05 -26.75
N ALA A 52 18.49 25.73 -26.35
CA ALA A 52 19.71 25.88 -27.14
C ALA A 52 20.36 24.54 -27.57
N PRO A 53 21.07 24.50 -28.73
CA PRO A 53 21.67 23.27 -29.24
C PRO A 53 22.77 22.75 -28.29
N VAL A 54 22.53 21.57 -27.74
CA VAL A 54 23.57 20.73 -27.14
C VAL A 54 24.60 20.38 -28.24
N PRO A 55 25.92 20.42 -27.98
CA PRO A 55 26.90 19.95 -28.95
C PRO A 55 26.61 18.49 -29.31
N MET A 56 26.61 18.17 -30.61
CA MET A 56 26.15 16.87 -31.10
C MET A 56 26.86 15.72 -30.39
N ALA A 57 26.08 14.80 -29.82
CA ALA A 57 26.60 13.57 -29.24
C ALA A 57 27.38 12.81 -30.33
N VAL A 58 28.56 12.33 -29.98
CA VAL A 58 29.42 11.61 -30.92
C VAL A 58 29.04 10.15 -30.86
N VAL A 59 28.21 9.71 -31.82
CA VAL A 59 27.89 8.29 -32.05
C VAL A 59 29.19 7.49 -32.13
N ARG A 60 29.32 6.49 -31.26
CA ARG A 60 30.45 5.56 -31.19
C ARG A 60 30.06 4.26 -31.84
N ARG A 61 30.96 3.66 -32.62
CA ARG A 61 30.76 2.36 -33.27
C ARG A 61 31.82 1.40 -32.77
N GLU A 62 31.38 0.28 -32.20
CA GLU A 62 32.22 -0.83 -31.73
C GLU A 62 31.84 -2.11 -32.46
N LEU A 63 32.78 -3.04 -32.58
CA LEU A 63 32.58 -4.28 -33.34
C LEU A 63 33.35 -5.45 -32.71
N SER A 64 32.71 -6.61 -32.62
CA SER A 64 33.33 -7.85 -32.13
C SER A 64 32.97 -9.05 -33.00
N CYS A 65 33.94 -9.91 -33.31
CA CYS A 65 33.73 -11.12 -34.10
C CYS A 65 33.01 -12.22 -33.30
N GLU A 66 32.43 -13.20 -33.98
CA GLU A 66 31.75 -14.31 -33.32
C GLU A 66 32.64 -15.03 -32.29
N SER A 67 32.07 -15.30 -31.10
CA SER A 67 32.75 -15.80 -29.89
C SER A 67 33.63 -14.81 -29.10
N TYR A 68 33.81 -13.56 -29.55
CA TYR A 68 34.56 -12.54 -28.80
C TYR A 68 33.64 -11.62 -27.98
N PRO A 69 34.10 -11.05 -26.84
CA PRO A 69 33.38 -10.01 -26.13
C PRO A 69 33.43 -8.67 -26.87
N ILE A 70 32.31 -7.95 -26.90
CA ILE A 70 32.28 -6.51 -27.16
C ILE A 70 32.25 -5.79 -25.81
N GLU A 71 33.01 -4.70 -25.67
CA GLU A 71 32.97 -3.81 -24.51
C GLU A 71 32.55 -2.41 -24.93
N LEU A 72 31.49 -1.89 -24.31
CA LEU A 72 31.05 -0.51 -24.46
C LEU A 72 31.43 0.25 -23.19
N ARG A 73 32.02 1.44 -23.34
CA ARG A 73 32.52 2.25 -22.22
C ARG A 73 32.26 3.75 -22.47
N CYS A 74 31.55 4.37 -21.55
CA CYS A 74 31.29 5.81 -21.55
C CYS A 74 32.20 6.57 -20.55
N PRO A 75 32.51 7.85 -20.81
CA PRO A 75 33.41 8.63 -19.97
C PRO A 75 32.68 9.17 -18.73
N GLY A 76 33.36 9.23 -17.58
CA GLY A 76 32.81 9.82 -16.36
C GLY A 76 31.56 9.07 -15.86
N THR A 77 30.47 9.81 -15.68
CA THR A 77 29.15 9.31 -15.26
C THR A 77 28.17 9.08 -16.42
N ASP A 78 28.58 9.34 -17.66
CA ASP A 78 27.71 9.14 -18.83
C ASP A 78 27.33 7.66 -18.97
N VAL A 79 26.08 7.40 -19.33
CA VAL A 79 25.57 6.05 -19.58
C VAL A 79 25.44 5.77 -21.07
N ILE A 80 25.64 4.51 -21.41
CA ILE A 80 25.43 3.97 -22.76
C ILE A 80 23.96 4.11 -23.13
N MET A 81 23.71 4.61 -24.34
CA MET A 81 22.42 4.54 -25.04
C MET A 81 22.65 3.87 -26.40
N ILE A 82 22.12 2.67 -26.60
CA ILE A 82 22.22 1.98 -27.89
C ILE A 82 21.33 2.68 -28.93
N GLU A 83 21.94 3.16 -30.03
CA GLU A 83 21.25 3.70 -31.19
C GLU A 83 20.88 2.57 -32.17
N SER A 84 21.84 1.69 -32.48
CA SER A 84 21.60 0.50 -33.29
C SER A 84 22.53 -0.66 -32.89
N ALA A 85 22.09 -1.90 -33.14
CA ALA A 85 22.94 -3.08 -33.04
C ALA A 85 22.49 -4.16 -34.02
N ASN A 86 23.43 -4.86 -34.64
CA ASN A 86 23.19 -6.00 -35.52
C ASN A 86 24.18 -7.13 -35.22
N TYR A 87 23.66 -8.34 -35.04
CA TYR A 87 24.46 -9.56 -35.01
C TYR A 87 24.24 -10.31 -36.33
N GLY A 88 25.31 -10.60 -37.08
CA GLY A 88 25.21 -11.20 -38.41
C GLY A 88 26.42 -10.91 -39.29
N ARG A 89 26.20 -10.66 -40.58
CA ARG A 89 27.24 -10.26 -41.55
C ARG A 89 26.63 -9.36 -42.62
N THR A 90 27.23 -8.18 -42.77
CA THR A 90 26.80 -7.10 -43.69
C THR A 90 27.89 -6.70 -44.69
N ASP A 91 29.13 -7.13 -44.47
CA ASP A 91 30.34 -6.81 -45.24
C ASP A 91 31.20 -8.08 -45.43
N ASP A 92 31.90 -8.16 -46.56
CA ASP A 92 32.72 -9.30 -47.00
C ASP A 92 34.16 -9.27 -46.46
N LYS A 93 34.57 -8.22 -45.72
CA LYS A 93 35.96 -8.01 -45.24
C LYS A 93 36.08 -7.91 -43.72
N ILE A 94 34.96 -7.70 -43.02
CA ILE A 94 34.93 -7.61 -41.55
C ILE A 94 34.97 -9.03 -40.97
N CYS A 95 35.83 -9.26 -39.96
CA CYS A 95 36.05 -10.56 -39.32
C CYS A 95 36.36 -11.67 -40.35
N ASP A 96 37.61 -11.68 -40.81
CA ASP A 96 38.17 -12.58 -41.82
C ASP A 96 38.20 -14.06 -41.34
N ALA A 97 37.92 -14.99 -42.26
CA ALA A 97 37.62 -16.40 -41.98
C ALA A 97 37.73 -17.26 -43.27
N ASP A 98 37.07 -18.42 -43.31
CA ASP A 98 36.93 -19.20 -44.54
C ASP A 98 36.02 -18.42 -45.54
N PRO A 99 36.45 -18.18 -46.79
CA PRO A 99 35.63 -17.50 -47.80
C PRO A 99 34.23 -18.09 -47.98
N ALA A 100 34.05 -19.41 -47.81
CA ALA A 100 32.74 -20.07 -47.88
C ALA A 100 31.78 -19.65 -46.75
N GLN A 101 32.31 -19.12 -45.64
CA GLN A 101 31.53 -18.60 -44.49
C GLN A 101 31.31 -17.08 -44.57
N MET A 102 31.85 -16.41 -45.59
CA MET A 102 31.84 -14.95 -45.76
C MET A 102 30.99 -14.47 -46.95
N GLU A 103 30.63 -15.36 -47.88
CA GLU A 103 29.81 -15.07 -49.06
C GLU A 103 28.44 -14.44 -48.72
N ASN A 104 27.87 -14.79 -47.56
CA ASN A 104 26.56 -14.29 -47.11
C ASN A 104 26.66 -12.92 -46.40
N THR A 105 26.67 -11.85 -47.18
CA THR A 105 26.63 -10.45 -46.72
C THR A 105 25.22 -9.90 -46.45
N ARG A 106 24.21 -10.78 -46.35
CA ARG A 106 22.80 -10.40 -46.12
C ARG A 106 22.24 -10.98 -44.82
N CYS A 107 23.10 -11.12 -43.81
CA CYS A 107 22.74 -11.70 -42.53
C CYS A 107 22.52 -10.61 -41.46
N TYR A 108 21.29 -10.53 -40.95
CA TYR A 108 20.85 -9.52 -39.99
C TYR A 108 20.01 -10.14 -38.87
N LEU A 109 20.18 -9.66 -37.64
CA LEU A 109 19.34 -10.01 -36.48
C LEU A 109 18.72 -8.74 -35.87
N PRO A 110 17.47 -8.39 -36.22
CA PRO A 110 16.81 -7.18 -35.69
C PRO A 110 16.67 -7.15 -34.16
N ASP A 111 16.57 -8.31 -33.50
CA ASP A 111 16.48 -8.41 -32.05
C ASP A 111 17.81 -8.13 -31.32
N ALA A 112 18.95 -8.07 -32.03
CA ALA A 112 20.22 -7.66 -31.44
C ALA A 112 20.15 -6.26 -30.80
N TYR A 113 19.38 -5.33 -31.39
CA TYR A 113 19.08 -4.02 -30.81
C TYR A 113 18.45 -4.13 -29.41
N LYS A 114 17.45 -5.00 -29.25
CA LYS A 114 16.75 -5.20 -27.97
C LYS A 114 17.69 -5.84 -26.94
N ILE A 115 18.46 -6.85 -27.35
CA ILE A 115 19.40 -7.57 -26.48
C ILE A 115 20.49 -6.63 -25.97
N MET A 116 21.09 -5.81 -26.85
CA MET A 116 22.10 -4.82 -26.46
C MET A 116 21.50 -3.71 -25.60
N SER A 117 20.31 -3.19 -25.95
CA SER A 117 19.62 -2.17 -25.16
C SER A 117 19.33 -2.65 -23.73
N GLN A 118 18.80 -3.87 -23.57
CA GLN A 118 18.49 -4.46 -22.26
C GLN A 118 19.73 -4.76 -21.41
N ARG A 119 20.85 -5.13 -22.04
CA ARG A 119 22.09 -5.46 -21.33
C ARG A 119 22.95 -4.24 -20.98
N CYS A 120 22.92 -3.20 -21.83
CA CYS A 120 23.88 -2.09 -21.76
C CYS A 120 23.29 -0.70 -21.46
N ASN A 121 22.01 -0.41 -21.73
CA ASN A 121 21.47 0.92 -21.44
C ASN A 121 21.52 1.22 -19.94
N ASN A 122 21.66 2.51 -19.60
CA ASN A 122 21.76 3.01 -18.22
C ASN A 122 22.98 2.47 -17.44
N ARG A 123 24.05 2.05 -18.13
CA ARG A 123 25.33 1.66 -17.54
C ARG A 123 26.48 2.49 -18.10
N THR A 124 27.46 2.82 -17.27
CA THR A 124 28.71 3.49 -17.71
C THR A 124 29.64 2.54 -18.47
N GLN A 125 29.55 1.23 -18.20
CA GLN A 125 30.28 0.17 -18.91
C GLN A 125 29.41 -1.08 -19.09
N CYS A 126 29.59 -1.79 -20.21
CA CYS A 126 28.88 -3.01 -20.53
C CYS A 126 29.80 -3.98 -21.30
N ALA A 127 29.70 -5.28 -21.03
CA ALA A 127 30.41 -6.32 -21.77
C ALA A 127 29.43 -7.43 -22.20
N VAL A 128 29.45 -7.83 -23.47
CA VAL A 128 28.57 -8.87 -24.03
C VAL A 128 29.35 -9.76 -24.99
N VAL A 129 29.28 -11.09 -24.83
CA VAL A 129 29.91 -12.04 -25.77
C VAL A 129 29.07 -12.15 -27.04
N ALA A 130 29.69 -11.98 -28.21
CA ALA A 130 29.06 -12.07 -29.53
C ALA A 130 28.88 -13.54 -29.97
N GLY A 131 28.15 -14.34 -29.19
CA GLY A 131 27.98 -15.78 -29.41
C GLY A 131 26.56 -16.30 -29.18
N PRO A 132 26.32 -17.60 -29.44
CA PRO A 132 25.00 -18.24 -29.37
C PRO A 132 24.37 -18.21 -27.96
N ASP A 133 25.18 -18.08 -26.90
CA ASP A 133 24.70 -17.93 -25.51
C ASP A 133 24.03 -16.57 -25.25
N ALA A 134 24.23 -15.59 -26.13
CA ALA A 134 23.73 -14.22 -26.00
C ALA A 134 22.76 -13.82 -27.11
N PHE A 135 22.93 -14.35 -28.32
CA PHE A 135 22.14 -14.03 -29.50
C PHE A 135 21.75 -15.32 -30.25
N PRO A 136 20.49 -15.52 -30.66
CA PRO A 136 20.13 -16.62 -31.55
C PRO A 136 20.84 -16.46 -32.90
N ASP A 137 21.21 -17.57 -33.57
CA ASP A 137 21.92 -17.50 -34.86
C ASP A 137 20.95 -17.16 -36.03
N PRO A 138 21.09 -15.99 -36.68
CA PRO A 138 20.29 -15.61 -37.85
C PRO A 138 20.71 -16.32 -39.16
N CYS A 139 21.92 -16.88 -39.24
CA CYS A 139 22.46 -17.45 -40.49
C CYS A 139 23.49 -18.58 -40.22
N PRO A 140 23.00 -19.79 -39.88
CA PRO A 140 23.86 -20.95 -39.62
C PRO A 140 24.84 -21.23 -40.76
N GLY A 141 26.13 -21.37 -40.42
CA GLY A 141 27.22 -21.60 -41.37
C GLY A 141 27.89 -20.33 -41.92
N THR A 142 27.32 -19.14 -41.71
CA THR A 142 28.02 -17.86 -41.92
C THR A 142 28.79 -17.50 -40.64
N TYR A 143 30.04 -17.02 -40.78
CA TYR A 143 30.81 -16.50 -39.66
C TYR A 143 30.42 -15.05 -39.36
N LYS A 144 29.95 -14.77 -38.15
CA LYS A 144 29.24 -13.53 -37.80
C LYS A 144 30.13 -12.51 -37.06
N TYR A 145 29.60 -11.31 -36.92
CA TYR A 145 30.06 -10.29 -35.98
C TYR A 145 28.89 -9.52 -35.38
N LEU A 146 29.14 -8.95 -34.20
CA LEU A 146 28.26 -8.01 -33.53
C LEU A 146 28.77 -6.60 -33.81
N GLU A 147 28.01 -5.82 -34.56
CA GLU A 147 28.21 -4.38 -34.75
C GLU A 147 27.24 -3.60 -33.86
N VAL A 148 27.74 -2.59 -33.16
CA VAL A 148 26.93 -1.76 -32.25
C VAL A 148 27.28 -0.29 -32.40
N GLN A 149 26.25 0.55 -32.51
CA GLN A 149 26.36 2.01 -32.54
C GLN A 149 25.64 2.57 -31.29
N TYR A 150 26.33 3.40 -30.52
CA TYR A 150 25.85 3.91 -29.24
C TYR A 150 26.29 5.33 -28.97
N GLU A 151 25.47 6.08 -28.25
CA GLU A 151 25.83 7.36 -27.66
C GLU A 151 26.19 7.18 -26.18
N CYS A 152 26.94 8.15 -25.65
CA CYS A 152 27.13 8.33 -24.22
C CYS A 152 26.33 9.56 -23.82
N VAL A 153 25.29 9.36 -23.01
CA VAL A 153 24.39 10.42 -22.56
C VAL A 153 24.55 10.65 -21.06
N PRO A 154 24.39 11.89 -20.56
CA PRO A 154 24.29 12.12 -19.13
C PRO A 154 23.11 11.32 -18.53
N TYR A 155 23.26 10.84 -17.29
CA TYR A 155 22.17 10.14 -16.60
C TYR A 155 21.01 11.11 -16.35
N ILE A 156 19.85 10.85 -16.97
CA ILE A 156 18.64 11.66 -16.81
C ILE A 156 17.80 11.08 -15.68
N PHE A 157 17.62 11.86 -14.61
CA PHE A 157 16.64 11.56 -13.57
C PHE A 157 15.22 11.81 -14.06
N LEU A 158 14.27 11.00 -13.61
CA LEU A 158 12.86 11.08 -13.99
C LEU A 158 12.05 11.46 -12.76
N CYS A 159 11.24 12.51 -12.88
CA CYS A 159 10.39 12.99 -11.78
C CYS A 159 9.48 11.87 -11.24
N PRO A 160 9.57 11.51 -9.94
CA PRO A 160 8.75 10.43 -9.37
C PRO A 160 7.27 10.81 -9.18
N GLY A 161 6.96 12.09 -8.99
CA GLY A 161 5.60 12.59 -8.83
C GLY A 161 5.51 13.85 -7.97
N LEU A 162 4.29 14.25 -7.63
CA LEU A 162 4.05 15.31 -6.64
C LEU A 162 4.16 14.71 -5.23
N LEU A 163 4.92 15.33 -4.33
CA LEU A 163 5.04 14.85 -2.94
C LEU A 163 3.68 14.87 -2.24
N ARG A 164 3.35 13.78 -1.52
CA ARG A 164 2.10 13.59 -0.79
C ARG A 164 2.30 13.37 0.72
N GLY A 165 3.38 12.70 1.11
CA GLY A 165 3.67 12.36 2.50
C GLY A 165 5.17 12.21 2.77
N VAL A 166 5.58 12.57 3.98
CA VAL A 166 6.96 12.40 4.47
C VAL A 166 6.92 11.53 5.73
N TYR A 167 7.65 10.42 5.73
CA TYR A 167 7.64 9.46 6.84
C TYR A 167 9.06 9.18 7.33
N GLN A 168 9.28 9.14 8.64
CA GLN A 168 10.58 8.78 9.21
C GLN A 168 10.84 7.29 8.93
N SER A 169 11.82 6.99 8.08
CA SER A 169 12.10 5.63 7.59
C SER A 169 13.20 4.95 8.40
N GLU A 170 14.28 5.67 8.68
CA GLU A 170 15.45 5.11 9.36
C GLU A 170 16.14 6.13 10.26
N HIS A 171 16.62 5.67 11.42
CA HIS A 171 17.54 6.37 12.31
C HIS A 171 18.90 5.67 12.23
N LEU A 172 19.98 6.43 11.99
CA LEU A 172 21.31 5.85 11.78
C LEU A 172 22.11 5.85 13.09
N PHE A 173 22.31 7.03 13.67
CA PHE A 173 22.97 7.22 14.97
C PHE A 173 22.73 8.65 15.50
N GLU A 174 23.29 8.93 16.69
CA GLU A 174 23.33 10.23 17.34
C GLU A 174 24.76 10.79 17.28
N SER A 175 24.94 11.96 16.68
CA SER A 175 26.23 12.63 16.49
C SER A 175 26.64 13.42 17.74
N ASP A 176 27.94 13.63 17.96
CA ASP A 176 28.45 14.56 19.00
C ASP A 176 28.07 16.04 18.73
N HIS A 177 27.51 16.34 17.55
CA HIS A 177 27.24 17.70 17.09
C HIS A 177 25.73 17.92 16.93
N GLN A 178 25.18 18.98 17.56
CA GLN A 178 23.75 19.29 17.48
C GLN A 178 23.28 19.53 16.05
N SER A 179 24.10 20.24 15.26
CA SER A 179 23.83 20.64 13.88
C SER A 179 24.90 20.13 12.92
N GLY A 180 24.50 19.90 11.69
CA GLY A 180 25.34 19.50 10.57
C GLY A 180 24.49 19.20 9.35
N ALA A 181 25.10 18.64 8.31
CA ALA A 181 24.40 18.05 7.19
C ALA A 181 25.14 16.81 6.68
N TRP A 182 24.44 16.00 5.89
CA TRP A 182 24.99 14.77 5.32
C TRP A 182 24.20 14.39 4.06
N CYS A 183 24.90 13.93 3.02
CA CYS A 183 24.28 13.61 1.74
C CYS A 183 25.06 12.51 0.99
N LYS A 184 24.52 12.07 -0.15
CA LYS A 184 25.20 11.21 -1.13
C LYS A 184 25.21 11.93 -2.48
N ASP A 185 26.19 11.61 -3.33
CA ASP A 185 26.23 12.11 -4.71
C ASP A 185 25.21 11.32 -5.57
N PRO A 186 24.16 11.96 -6.13
CA PRO A 186 23.12 11.25 -6.88
C PRO A 186 23.60 10.72 -8.23
N LEU A 187 24.65 11.31 -8.82
CA LEU A 187 25.21 10.86 -10.09
C LEU A 187 26.14 9.65 -9.91
N GLN A 188 26.73 9.48 -8.72
CA GLN A 188 27.64 8.37 -8.46
C GLN A 188 26.89 7.11 -7.99
N ALA A 189 27.08 6.00 -8.69
CA ALA A 189 26.48 4.70 -8.36
C ALA A 189 27.16 3.98 -7.17
N SER A 190 27.56 4.73 -6.13
CA SER A 190 28.33 4.23 -4.99
C SER A 190 27.59 4.48 -3.66
N GLU A 191 27.81 3.60 -2.69
CA GLU A 191 27.25 3.76 -1.33
C GLU A 191 28.01 4.74 -0.44
N LYS A 192 28.82 5.62 -1.05
CA LYS A 192 29.51 6.70 -0.36
C LYS A 192 28.55 7.66 0.32
N ILE A 193 28.91 8.09 1.52
CA ILE A 193 28.23 9.12 2.30
C ILE A 193 29.20 10.25 2.59
N TYR A 194 28.75 11.50 2.39
CA TYR A 194 29.49 12.72 2.67
C TYR A 194 28.87 13.43 3.89
N TYR A 195 29.70 13.83 4.85
CA TYR A 195 29.28 14.27 6.18
C TYR A 195 30.05 15.52 6.61
N MET A 196 29.33 16.57 7.01
CA MET A 196 29.90 17.82 7.51
C MET A 196 29.21 18.23 8.82
N PRO A 197 29.84 18.04 9.99
CA PRO A 197 29.32 18.55 11.24
C PRO A 197 29.50 20.06 11.29
N TRP A 198 28.47 20.79 11.73
CA TRP A 198 28.53 22.25 11.80
C TRP A 198 29.17 22.69 13.11
N THR A 199 30.25 23.48 13.01
CA THR A 199 30.90 24.09 14.17
C THR A 199 31.06 25.60 13.96
N PRO A 200 30.51 26.47 14.83
CA PRO A 200 30.55 27.92 14.67
C PRO A 200 31.97 28.44 14.37
N TYR A 201 32.12 29.09 13.21
CA TYR A 201 33.38 29.65 12.69
C TYR A 201 34.54 28.62 12.51
N ARG A 202 34.26 27.32 12.62
CA ARG A 202 35.27 26.24 12.64
C ARG A 202 35.11 25.17 11.55
N THR A 203 33.96 25.08 10.89
CA THR A 203 33.73 24.15 9.77
C THR A 203 34.70 24.38 8.59
N ASP A 204 35.75 23.56 8.47
CA ASP A 204 36.70 23.55 7.33
C ASP A 204 37.03 22.15 6.79
N THR A 205 36.25 21.12 7.15
CA THR A 205 36.46 19.71 6.73
C THR A 205 35.16 19.01 6.32
N LEU A 206 35.24 18.22 5.24
CA LEU A 206 34.22 17.23 4.85
C LEU A 206 34.76 15.83 5.10
N THR A 207 33.95 14.92 5.63
CA THR A 207 34.32 13.51 5.82
C THR A 207 33.57 12.61 4.84
N GLU A 208 34.25 11.61 4.27
CA GLU A 208 33.69 10.60 3.38
C GLU A 208 33.73 9.22 4.05
N TYR A 209 32.63 8.49 3.94
CA TYR A 209 32.47 7.10 4.38
C TYR A 209 32.13 6.21 3.18
N SER A 210 32.67 4.99 3.15
CA SER A 210 32.55 4.03 2.04
C SER A 210 31.20 3.31 2.01
N SER A 211 30.55 3.18 3.17
CA SER A 211 29.27 2.51 3.36
C SER A 211 28.52 3.13 4.53
N LYS A 212 27.25 2.77 4.69
CA LYS A 212 26.42 3.11 5.84
C LYS A 212 26.94 2.45 7.13
N GLU A 213 27.46 1.23 7.01
CA GLU A 213 27.99 0.43 8.12
C GLU A 213 29.33 1.00 8.64
N ASP A 214 30.12 1.61 7.75
CA ASP A 214 31.30 2.39 8.13
C ASP A 214 30.92 3.73 8.76
N PHE A 215 29.85 4.38 8.28
CA PHE A 215 29.34 5.64 8.81
C PHE A 215 28.78 5.50 10.23
N VAL A 216 27.88 4.54 10.48
CA VAL A 216 27.33 4.24 11.81
C VAL A 216 28.42 3.78 12.79
N ALA A 217 29.47 3.10 12.29
CA ALA A 217 30.60 2.67 13.12
C ALA A 217 31.69 3.75 13.33
N GLY A 218 31.50 4.97 12.80
CA GLY A 218 32.48 6.07 12.94
C GLY A 218 33.83 5.79 12.26
N ARG A 219 33.87 5.01 11.18
CA ARG A 219 35.09 4.59 10.47
C ARG A 219 35.24 5.32 9.11
N PRO A 220 35.79 6.55 9.07
CA PRO A 220 35.89 7.34 7.85
C PRO A 220 36.89 6.76 6.84
N THR A 221 36.58 6.88 5.55
CA THR A 221 37.43 6.46 4.44
C THR A 221 38.48 7.52 4.09
N THR A 222 38.08 8.80 4.11
CA THR A 222 38.98 9.95 3.92
C THR A 222 38.35 11.23 4.46
N THR A 223 39.18 12.18 4.87
CA THR A 223 38.75 13.54 5.24
C THR A 223 39.33 14.53 4.23
N TYR A 224 38.49 15.42 3.72
CA TYR A 224 38.86 16.50 2.81
C TYR A 224 38.93 17.81 3.58
N LYS A 225 40.13 18.42 3.65
CA LYS A 225 40.28 19.78 4.18
C LYS A 225 39.95 20.79 3.08
N LEU A 226 39.03 21.70 3.39
CA LEU A 226 38.51 22.68 2.45
C LEU A 226 39.44 23.92 2.38
N PRO A 227 39.51 24.61 1.23
CA PRO A 227 40.36 25.79 1.06
C PRO A 227 39.81 27.05 1.76
N HIS A 228 38.53 27.03 2.14
CA HIS A 228 37.81 28.10 2.84
C HIS A 228 36.88 27.48 3.89
N ARG A 229 36.52 28.25 4.92
CA ARG A 229 35.50 27.87 5.92
C ARG A 229 34.10 27.92 5.29
N VAL A 230 33.18 27.14 5.87
CA VAL A 230 31.79 27.01 5.43
C VAL A 230 30.85 27.83 6.32
N ASP A 231 29.94 28.60 5.73
CA ASP A 231 28.78 29.16 6.41
C ASP A 231 27.56 28.25 6.15
N GLY A 232 26.75 28.01 7.20
CA GLY A 232 25.54 27.19 7.12
C GLY A 232 25.77 25.68 7.10
N THR A 233 24.67 24.94 6.96
CA THR A 233 24.62 23.48 6.80
C THR A 233 24.38 23.02 5.36
N GLY A 234 23.79 23.87 4.51
CA GLY A 234 23.40 23.56 3.14
C GLY A 234 24.57 23.34 2.17
N PHE A 235 25.16 22.14 2.20
CA PHE A 235 26.18 21.71 1.24
C PHE A 235 25.69 20.49 0.46
N VAL A 236 26.07 20.40 -0.82
CA VAL A 236 25.73 19.24 -1.65
C VAL A 236 26.96 18.71 -2.39
N VAL A 237 26.96 17.42 -2.70
CA VAL A 237 27.97 16.80 -3.57
C VAL A 237 27.29 16.33 -4.86
N TYR A 238 27.86 16.72 -5.99
CA TYR A 238 27.31 16.48 -7.32
C TYR A 238 28.45 16.26 -8.32
N ASP A 239 28.45 15.12 -9.02
CA ASP A 239 29.53 14.73 -9.95
C ASP A 239 30.93 14.78 -9.30
N GLY A 240 31.07 14.13 -8.13
CA GLY A 240 32.32 14.08 -7.37
C GLY A 240 32.84 15.43 -6.87
N ALA A 241 32.05 16.52 -6.98
CA ALA A 241 32.41 17.85 -6.53
C ALA A 241 31.50 18.34 -5.42
N LEU A 242 32.10 18.86 -4.36
CA LEU A 242 31.42 19.56 -3.27
C LEU A 242 31.08 21.00 -3.71
N PHE A 243 29.85 21.41 -3.42
CA PHE A 243 29.36 22.78 -3.50
C PHE A 243 28.99 23.25 -2.09
N PHE A 244 29.50 24.41 -1.67
CA PHE A 244 29.25 24.98 -0.34
C PHE A 244 29.28 26.51 -0.34
N ASN A 245 28.57 27.14 0.60
CA ASN A 245 28.68 28.59 0.83
C ASN A 245 29.95 28.93 1.64
N LYS A 246 30.76 29.84 1.09
CA LYS A 246 32.04 30.29 1.65
C LYS A 246 31.84 31.37 2.71
N GLU A 247 32.42 31.17 3.91
CA GLU A 247 32.24 32.05 5.07
C GLU A 247 32.33 33.54 4.70
N ARG A 248 31.36 34.33 5.18
CA ARG A 248 31.24 35.80 5.01
C ARG A 248 31.22 36.25 3.55
N THR A 249 30.71 35.41 2.64
CA THR A 249 30.45 35.82 1.26
C THR A 249 29.15 35.19 0.74
N ARG A 250 28.53 35.83 -0.26
CA ARG A 250 27.41 35.24 -1.03
C ARG A 250 27.88 34.33 -2.17
N ASN A 251 29.02 33.67 -1.98
CA ASN A 251 29.67 32.90 -3.03
C ASN A 251 29.52 31.40 -2.76
N ILE A 252 29.29 30.63 -3.83
CA ILE A 252 29.32 29.17 -3.81
C ILE A 252 30.66 28.71 -4.38
N VAL A 253 31.38 27.87 -3.65
CA VAL A 253 32.67 27.31 -4.08
C VAL A 253 32.47 25.88 -4.60
N LYS A 254 32.99 25.59 -5.80
CA LYS A 254 33.07 24.21 -6.33
C LYS A 254 34.46 23.63 -6.02
N PHE A 255 34.49 22.50 -5.32
CA PHE A 255 35.71 21.79 -4.93
C PHE A 255 35.62 20.32 -5.38
N ASP A 256 36.45 19.92 -6.35
CA ASP A 256 36.50 18.54 -6.85
C ASP A 256 37.18 17.66 -5.80
N LEU A 257 36.46 16.66 -5.28
CA LEU A 257 36.92 15.78 -4.19
C LEU A 257 38.00 14.80 -4.68
N ARG A 258 37.91 14.36 -5.95
CA ARG A 258 38.86 13.43 -6.57
C ARG A 258 40.20 14.11 -6.85
N THR A 259 40.21 15.36 -7.31
CA THR A 259 41.46 16.12 -7.56
C THR A 259 41.91 16.98 -6.38
N ARG A 260 41.05 17.15 -5.36
CA ARG A 260 41.30 17.92 -4.13
C ARG A 260 41.64 19.39 -4.37
N ILE A 261 41.11 19.97 -5.46
CA ILE A 261 41.31 21.38 -5.83
C ILE A 261 39.99 22.12 -6.00
N LYS A 262 40.05 23.44 -5.74
CA LYS A 262 38.97 24.37 -6.06
C LYS A 262 38.86 24.52 -7.57
N SER A 263 37.77 23.99 -8.14
CA SER A 263 37.48 24.03 -9.57
C SER A 263 36.79 25.33 -10.00
N GLY A 264 36.17 26.07 -9.07
CA GLY A 264 35.59 27.39 -9.37
C GLY A 264 34.91 28.06 -8.18
N GLU A 265 34.33 29.23 -8.42
CA GLU A 265 33.55 30.02 -7.47
C GLU A 265 32.47 30.81 -8.22
N ALA A 266 31.20 30.66 -7.84
CA ALA A 266 30.07 31.42 -8.33
C ALA A 266 29.73 32.55 -7.33
N ILE A 267 29.23 33.68 -7.82
CA ILE A 267 28.71 34.78 -6.98
C ILE A 267 27.19 34.81 -7.18
N ILE A 268 26.42 34.59 -6.12
CA ILE A 268 24.96 34.68 -6.19
C ILE A 268 24.57 36.15 -6.09
N ALA A 269 23.86 36.69 -7.09
CA ALA A 269 23.51 38.10 -7.13
C ALA A 269 22.48 38.46 -6.06
N SER A 270 22.66 39.61 -5.40
CA SER A 270 21.77 40.19 -4.37
C SER A 270 21.44 39.31 -3.16
N ALA A 271 22.09 38.14 -3.01
CA ALA A 271 21.85 37.24 -1.89
C ALA A 271 22.36 37.80 -0.55
N ASN A 272 21.55 37.57 0.48
CA ASN A 272 21.90 37.77 1.89
C ASN A 272 22.78 36.60 2.38
N TYR A 273 23.66 36.85 3.35
CA TYR A 273 24.63 35.86 3.86
C TYR A 273 25.05 36.17 5.31
N HIS A 274 25.57 35.16 6.02
CA HIS A 274 26.16 35.27 7.38
C HIS A 274 25.20 35.82 8.46
N ASP A 275 24.14 35.06 8.76
CA ASP A 275 23.03 35.36 9.69
C ASP A 275 22.12 36.56 9.28
N THR A 276 22.24 37.04 8.05
CA THR A 276 21.39 38.12 7.50
C THR A 276 20.00 37.63 7.11
N SER A 277 19.85 36.40 6.58
CA SER A 277 18.55 35.74 6.31
C SER A 277 18.65 34.20 6.36
N PRO A 278 19.08 33.62 7.49
CA PRO A 278 19.08 32.16 7.70
C PRO A 278 17.66 31.62 7.88
N TYR A 279 17.57 30.29 8.04
CA TYR A 279 16.36 29.61 8.52
C TYR A 279 16.10 29.93 10.00
N ARG A 280 14.97 29.45 10.53
CA ARG A 280 14.50 29.69 11.91
C ARG A 280 15.55 29.44 13.00
N TRP A 281 16.40 28.41 12.83
CA TRP A 281 17.45 28.06 13.79
C TRP A 281 18.72 28.93 13.71
N GLY A 282 18.87 29.74 12.66
CA GLY A 282 20.03 30.60 12.44
C GLY A 282 21.22 29.87 11.80
N GLY A 283 22.37 29.88 12.48
CA GLY A 283 23.51 29.04 12.10
C GLY A 283 24.26 29.41 10.82
N LYS A 284 24.09 30.64 10.30
CA LYS A 284 24.52 31.08 8.97
C LYS A 284 23.91 30.27 7.81
N SER A 285 22.76 29.65 7.99
CA SER A 285 22.04 28.88 6.95
C SER A 285 21.35 29.79 5.90
N ASP A 286 21.96 30.93 5.56
CA ASP A 286 21.41 31.97 4.69
C ASP A 286 21.20 31.48 3.26
N ILE A 287 22.23 30.85 2.72
CA ILE A 287 22.27 30.27 1.38
C ILE A 287 22.36 28.75 1.55
N ASP A 288 21.43 28.07 0.91
CA ASP A 288 21.25 26.63 0.98
C ASP A 288 21.32 26.06 -0.45
N LEU A 289 21.78 24.81 -0.58
CA LEU A 289 22.03 24.17 -1.87
C LEU A 289 21.16 22.91 -1.95
N ALA A 290 20.46 22.72 -3.06
CA ALA A 290 19.59 21.55 -3.25
C ALA A 290 19.89 20.88 -4.60
N VAL A 291 19.65 19.58 -4.68
CA VAL A 291 19.74 18.81 -5.92
C VAL A 291 18.43 18.08 -6.15
N ASP A 292 17.91 18.15 -7.37
CA ASP A 292 16.72 17.42 -7.81
C ASP A 292 16.92 16.86 -9.24
N GLU A 293 15.84 16.34 -9.83
CA GLU A 293 15.84 15.76 -11.17
C GLU A 293 16.19 16.77 -12.28
N ASN A 294 15.99 18.07 -12.02
CA ASN A 294 16.29 19.18 -12.92
C ASN A 294 17.71 19.75 -12.70
N GLY A 295 18.45 19.27 -11.69
CA GLY A 295 19.87 19.56 -11.47
C GLY A 295 20.16 20.26 -10.14
N LEU A 296 21.10 21.22 -10.16
CA LEU A 296 21.60 21.93 -8.98
C LEU A 296 20.88 23.27 -8.80
N TRP A 297 20.45 23.53 -7.56
CA TRP A 297 19.70 24.71 -7.14
C TRP A 297 20.35 25.43 -5.96
N VAL A 298 20.06 26.72 -5.84
CA VAL A 298 20.46 27.57 -4.71
C VAL A 298 19.20 28.21 -4.14
N ILE A 299 18.94 27.96 -2.85
CA ILE A 299 17.80 28.50 -2.09
C ILE A 299 18.35 29.56 -1.14
N TYR A 300 17.98 30.81 -1.34
CA TYR A 300 18.50 31.95 -0.57
C TYR A 300 17.41 32.97 -0.30
N ALA A 301 17.76 34.14 0.24
CA ALA A 301 16.86 35.27 0.37
C ALA A 301 17.56 36.56 -0.07
N THR A 302 16.77 37.55 -0.49
CA THR A 302 17.27 38.88 -0.89
C THR A 302 16.56 39.98 -0.10
N GLU A 303 17.28 41.06 0.17
CA GLU A 303 16.69 42.30 0.69
C GLU A 303 15.64 42.88 -0.28
N SER A 304 15.85 42.73 -1.60
CA SER A 304 14.90 43.14 -2.63
C SER A 304 13.54 42.40 -2.60
N ASN A 305 13.49 41.17 -2.11
CA ASN A 305 12.24 40.43 -1.86
C ASN A 305 11.87 40.44 -0.36
N ASN A 306 12.31 41.46 0.40
CA ASN A 306 12.00 41.66 1.82
C ASN A 306 12.32 40.44 2.72
N GLY A 307 13.41 39.72 2.46
CA GLY A 307 13.83 38.53 3.24
C GLY A 307 13.12 37.22 2.86
N ARG A 308 12.22 37.26 1.86
CA ARG A 308 11.57 36.05 1.32
C ARG A 308 12.53 35.19 0.53
N ILE A 309 12.17 33.90 0.43
CA ILE A 309 12.92 32.90 -0.31
C ILE A 309 12.95 33.27 -1.80
N VAL A 310 14.15 33.20 -2.38
CA VAL A 310 14.45 33.30 -3.80
C VAL A 310 15.21 32.04 -4.18
N ILE A 311 14.81 31.40 -5.27
CA ILE A 311 15.44 30.18 -5.76
C ILE A 311 16.08 30.40 -7.12
N SER A 312 17.26 29.82 -7.34
CA SER A 312 17.98 29.89 -8.60
C SER A 312 18.50 28.54 -9.05
N GLN A 313 18.38 28.26 -10.34
CA GLN A 313 19.02 27.10 -10.96
C GLN A 313 20.48 27.47 -11.29
N LEU A 314 21.43 26.69 -10.82
CA LEU A 314 22.87 26.94 -10.94
C LEU A 314 23.52 25.80 -11.74
N ASN A 315 24.07 26.12 -12.92
CA ASN A 315 24.74 25.12 -13.74
C ASN A 315 26.00 24.56 -13.03
N PRO A 316 26.06 23.25 -12.71
CA PRO A 316 27.15 22.68 -11.91
C PRO A 316 28.49 22.62 -12.65
N TYR A 317 28.51 22.78 -13.98
CA TYR A 317 29.71 22.72 -14.80
C TYR A 317 30.25 24.12 -15.14
N THR A 318 29.38 25.06 -15.49
CA THR A 318 29.76 26.42 -15.91
C THR A 318 29.67 27.47 -14.80
N LEU A 319 29.07 27.12 -13.64
CA LEU A 319 28.88 27.99 -12.47
C LEU A 319 28.10 29.28 -12.78
N ARG A 320 27.15 29.20 -13.71
CA ARG A 320 26.25 30.28 -14.10
C ARG A 320 24.84 30.01 -13.60
N VAL A 321 24.16 31.07 -13.17
CA VAL A 321 22.71 31.02 -12.88
C VAL A 321 21.95 30.98 -14.20
N GLU A 322 21.06 30.01 -14.36
CA GLU A 322 20.25 29.79 -15.58
C GLU A 322 18.84 30.37 -15.46
N GLY A 323 18.35 30.53 -14.23
CA GLY A 323 17.08 31.17 -13.89
C GLY A 323 17.01 31.57 -12.42
N THR A 324 16.11 32.50 -12.10
CA THR A 324 15.83 32.99 -10.74
C THR A 324 14.33 33.20 -10.60
N TRP A 325 13.76 32.77 -9.48
CA TRP A 325 12.33 32.87 -9.16
C TRP A 325 12.15 33.44 -7.75
N ASP A 326 11.36 34.51 -7.64
CA ASP A 326 10.96 35.10 -6.36
C ASP A 326 9.72 34.38 -5.80
N THR A 327 9.76 33.99 -4.53
CA THR A 327 8.62 33.37 -3.82
C THR A 327 7.97 34.34 -2.84
N ALA A 328 6.80 33.97 -2.29
CA ALA A 328 6.06 34.77 -1.32
C ALA A 328 6.44 34.50 0.16
N TYR A 329 7.20 33.44 0.44
CA TYR A 329 7.42 32.92 1.81
C TYR A 329 8.70 33.47 2.46
N ASP A 330 8.64 33.82 3.75
CA ASP A 330 9.78 34.36 4.51
C ASP A 330 10.81 33.28 4.90
N LYS A 331 12.10 33.49 4.61
CA LYS A 331 13.13 32.48 4.90
C LYS A 331 13.41 32.32 6.39
N ARG A 332 13.22 33.37 7.21
CA ARG A 332 13.37 33.29 8.68
C ARG A 332 12.24 32.50 9.36
N SER A 333 11.07 32.46 8.74
CA SER A 333 9.92 31.64 9.16
C SER A 333 10.06 30.17 8.77
N ALA A 334 10.81 29.88 7.69
CA ALA A 334 11.11 28.51 7.26
C ALA A 334 12.10 27.83 8.22
N SER A 335 11.88 26.55 8.52
CA SER A 335 12.80 25.71 9.29
C SER A 335 13.88 25.10 8.42
N ASN A 336 13.50 24.66 7.22
CA ASN A 336 14.38 24.23 6.13
C ASN A 336 13.58 24.25 4.79
N ALA A 337 14.21 24.02 3.63
CA ALA A 337 13.50 23.90 2.37
C ALA A 337 14.31 23.11 1.32
N PHE A 338 13.63 22.32 0.48
CA PHE A 338 14.25 21.46 -0.52
C PHE A 338 13.50 21.48 -1.87
N MET A 339 14.14 20.98 -2.93
CA MET A 339 13.59 20.90 -4.29
C MET A 339 13.26 19.45 -4.67
N ILE A 340 12.14 19.22 -5.36
CA ILE A 340 11.84 17.98 -6.11
C ILE A 340 11.13 18.36 -7.41
N CYS A 341 11.59 17.87 -8.57
CA CYS A 341 11.04 18.13 -9.91
C CYS A 341 10.85 19.64 -10.27
N GLY A 342 11.75 20.53 -9.83
CA GLY A 342 11.56 21.98 -10.00
C GLY A 342 10.45 22.56 -9.11
N ILE A 343 10.06 21.86 -8.05
CA ILE A 343 9.11 22.33 -7.04
C ILE A 343 9.85 22.49 -5.72
N LEU A 344 9.87 23.72 -5.19
CA LEU A 344 10.31 24.02 -3.83
C LEU A 344 9.26 23.55 -2.84
N TYR A 345 9.69 22.89 -1.77
CA TYR A 345 8.89 22.53 -0.59
C TYR A 345 9.53 23.17 0.64
N VAL A 346 8.74 23.95 1.39
CA VAL A 346 9.23 24.68 2.57
C VAL A 346 8.73 24.02 3.85
N VAL A 347 9.67 23.57 4.70
CA VAL A 347 9.38 22.91 5.98
C VAL A 347 9.20 23.97 7.07
N LYS A 348 8.11 23.85 7.83
CA LYS A 348 7.80 24.63 9.03
C LYS A 348 7.70 23.69 10.24
N SER A 349 8.28 24.10 11.36
CA SER A 349 8.35 23.29 12.57
C SER A 349 8.46 24.14 13.83
N VAL A 350 8.13 23.54 14.97
CA VAL A 350 8.27 24.14 16.32
C VAL A 350 9.67 23.82 16.86
N TYR A 351 10.30 24.81 17.51
CA TYR A 351 11.59 24.69 18.18
C TYR A 351 11.47 24.80 19.70
N GLU A 352 12.46 24.31 20.44
CA GLU A 352 12.46 24.25 21.92
C GLU A 352 12.21 25.61 22.61
N ASP A 353 12.65 26.72 22.02
CA ASP A 353 12.48 28.10 22.54
C ASP A 353 11.12 28.75 22.19
N ASP A 354 10.27 28.12 21.38
CA ASP A 354 9.00 28.72 20.92
C ASP A 354 7.85 28.52 21.93
N ASP A 355 7.47 29.60 22.63
CA ASP A 355 6.27 29.76 23.48
C ASP A 355 4.91 29.50 22.74
N SER A 356 4.95 29.08 21.47
CA SER A 356 3.81 28.99 20.55
C SER A 356 3.75 27.68 19.76
N GLU A 357 3.30 26.61 20.41
CA GLU A 357 3.03 25.28 19.83
C GLU A 357 2.05 25.27 18.62
N ALA A 358 1.42 26.41 18.31
CA ALA A 358 0.29 26.53 17.38
C ALA A 358 0.63 26.45 15.88
N THR A 359 1.91 26.40 15.49
CA THR A 359 2.35 26.37 14.07
C THR A 359 2.38 24.97 13.45
N GLY A 360 2.61 23.94 14.26
CA GLY A 360 2.71 22.54 13.83
C GLY A 360 3.99 22.20 13.07
N ASN A 361 4.21 20.90 12.81
CA ASN A 361 5.35 20.37 12.07
C ASN A 361 4.88 19.85 10.70
N LYS A 362 5.08 20.65 9.65
CA LYS A 362 4.53 20.39 8.30
C LYS A 362 5.24 21.16 7.19
N ILE A 363 5.04 20.72 5.95
CA ILE A 363 5.31 21.52 4.75
C ILE A 363 4.06 22.33 4.46
N ASP A 364 4.10 23.66 4.67
CA ASP A 364 2.93 24.54 4.49
C ASP A 364 2.93 25.37 3.20
N TYR A 365 4.07 25.42 2.48
CA TYR A 365 4.21 26.19 1.24
C TYR A 365 5.00 25.42 0.17
N ILE A 366 4.56 25.57 -1.08
CA ILE A 366 5.22 25.04 -2.28
C ILE A 366 5.32 26.10 -3.38
N TYR A 367 6.36 26.02 -4.23
CA TYR A 367 6.52 26.87 -5.42
C TYR A 367 7.02 26.05 -6.61
N ASN A 368 6.29 26.04 -7.72
CA ASN A 368 6.67 25.34 -8.95
C ASN A 368 7.34 26.30 -9.96
N THR A 369 8.59 26.03 -10.32
CA THR A 369 9.41 26.91 -11.20
C THR A 369 8.98 26.88 -12.66
N GLU A 370 8.41 25.78 -13.15
CA GLU A 370 7.97 25.67 -14.54
C GLU A 370 6.68 26.46 -14.81
N LEU A 371 5.76 26.43 -13.85
CA LEU A 371 4.46 27.10 -13.90
C LEU A 371 4.52 28.55 -13.39
N GLY A 372 5.59 28.93 -12.67
CA GLY A 372 5.74 30.25 -12.05
C GLY A 372 4.64 30.52 -11.02
N LYS A 373 4.28 29.52 -10.21
CA LYS A 373 3.14 29.56 -9.30
C LYS A 373 3.47 28.96 -7.95
N ASP A 374 2.95 29.60 -6.91
CA ASP A 374 2.93 29.09 -5.55
C ASP A 374 1.61 28.42 -5.17
N GLY A 375 1.67 27.68 -4.08
CA GLY A 375 0.53 27.02 -3.44
C GLY A 375 0.80 26.82 -1.96
N TYR A 376 -0.27 26.79 -1.17
CA TYR A 376 -0.22 26.36 0.22
C TYR A 376 -0.69 24.91 0.29
N LEU A 377 0.00 24.13 1.12
CA LEU A 377 -0.22 22.70 1.27
C LEU A 377 -0.26 22.35 2.78
N ASP A 378 -0.59 21.12 3.11
CA ASP A 378 -0.58 20.65 4.50
C ASP A 378 -0.10 19.19 4.53
N ILE A 379 1.19 18.99 4.28
CA ILE A 379 1.83 17.67 4.38
C ILE A 379 2.50 17.58 5.75
N PRO A 380 2.15 16.59 6.61
CA PRO A 380 2.79 16.43 7.91
C PRO A 380 4.28 16.12 7.72
N PHE A 381 5.13 16.75 8.53
CA PHE A 381 6.58 16.56 8.48
C PHE A 381 7.09 16.02 9.83
N PRO A 382 7.75 14.85 9.87
CA PRO A 382 8.26 14.29 11.12
C PRO A 382 9.32 15.20 11.75
N ASN A 383 9.02 15.75 12.93
CA ASN A 383 9.97 16.53 13.74
C ASN A 383 10.02 15.97 15.17
N SER A 384 10.57 14.76 15.29
CA SER A 384 10.62 13.99 16.54
C SER A 384 11.51 14.64 17.62
N TYR A 385 12.41 15.54 17.24
CA TYR A 385 13.48 16.07 18.11
C TYR A 385 13.59 17.62 18.14
N GLN A 386 12.63 18.34 17.57
CA GLN A 386 12.45 19.80 17.73
C GLN A 386 13.59 20.72 17.24
N TYR A 387 14.58 20.24 16.47
CA TYR A 387 15.67 21.11 15.98
C TYR A 387 16.21 20.67 14.60
N ILE A 388 15.56 21.10 13.51
CA ILE A 388 15.88 20.69 12.13
C ILE A 388 17.06 21.51 11.58
N ALA A 389 18.26 20.94 11.55
CA ALA A 389 19.47 21.60 11.06
C ALA A 389 19.65 21.54 9.53
N ALA A 390 19.23 20.42 8.89
CA ALA A 390 19.35 20.19 7.44
C ALA A 390 18.29 19.19 6.93
N VAL A 391 17.83 19.36 5.68
CA VAL A 391 16.87 18.49 4.98
C VAL A 391 17.23 18.43 3.49
N ASP A 392 18.15 17.54 3.11
CA ASP A 392 18.66 17.40 1.74
C ASP A 392 17.88 16.34 0.95
N TYR A 393 17.36 16.67 -0.24
CA TYR A 393 16.76 15.69 -1.15
C TYR A 393 17.81 14.99 -2.02
N ASN A 394 17.51 13.74 -2.40
CA ASN A 394 18.33 12.95 -3.30
C ASN A 394 17.47 12.30 -4.42
N PRO A 395 17.59 12.76 -5.69
CA PRO A 395 16.81 12.24 -6.82
C PRO A 395 17.23 10.83 -7.30
N ARG A 396 18.18 10.17 -6.61
CA ARG A 396 18.66 8.82 -6.95
C ARG A 396 17.95 7.71 -6.18
N ASP A 397 17.68 7.94 -4.90
CA ASP A 397 16.97 7.01 -4.01
C ASP A 397 15.61 7.56 -3.51
N ASN A 398 15.30 8.81 -3.86
CA ASN A 398 14.05 9.51 -3.57
C ASN A 398 13.78 9.67 -2.06
N LEU A 399 14.84 9.83 -1.27
CA LEU A 399 14.80 10.01 0.18
C LEU A 399 15.21 11.45 0.57
N LEU A 400 14.79 11.88 1.76
CA LEU A 400 15.38 13.02 2.44
C LEU A 400 16.46 12.56 3.43
N TYR A 401 17.61 13.22 3.37
CA TYR A 401 18.73 13.09 4.27
C TYR A 401 18.62 14.23 5.30
N VAL A 402 18.31 13.88 6.54
CA VAL A 402 17.89 14.86 7.55
C VAL A 402 18.83 14.84 8.75
N TRP A 403 19.09 16.03 9.29
CA TRP A 403 19.77 16.22 10.57
C TRP A 403 18.82 16.93 11.54
N ASN A 404 18.47 16.29 12.65
CA ASN A 404 17.50 16.82 13.61
C ASN A 404 17.97 16.56 15.05
N ASN A 405 18.37 17.62 15.75
CA ASN A 405 18.89 17.65 17.14
C ASN A 405 19.84 16.47 17.44
N TYR A 406 21.10 16.56 17.01
CA TYR A 406 22.12 15.49 17.08
C TYR A 406 21.84 14.23 16.23
N HIS A 407 20.58 13.86 15.97
CA HIS A 407 20.25 12.62 15.27
C HIS A 407 20.35 12.72 13.74
N VAL A 408 21.00 11.70 13.16
CA VAL A 408 21.20 11.52 11.72
C VAL A 408 20.17 10.51 11.20
N VAL A 409 19.23 10.96 10.37
CA VAL A 409 18.02 10.19 10.02
C VAL A 409 17.66 10.30 8.53
N LYS A 410 17.03 9.25 7.97
CA LYS A 410 16.45 9.25 6.61
C LYS A 410 14.93 9.24 6.65
N TYR A 411 14.30 10.09 5.86
CA TYR A 411 12.85 10.08 5.66
C TYR A 411 12.51 9.57 4.25
N SER A 412 11.51 8.70 4.17
CA SER A 412 10.95 8.19 2.90
C SER A 412 9.79 9.05 2.44
N LEU A 413 9.64 9.17 1.12
CA LEU A 413 8.66 10.05 0.47
C LEU A 413 7.59 9.24 -0.27
N ASP A 414 6.34 9.66 -0.14
CA ASP A 414 5.18 9.14 -0.91
C ASP A 414 4.82 10.13 -2.04
N PHE A 415 4.61 9.61 -3.24
CA PHE A 415 4.45 10.41 -4.47
C PHE A 415 3.12 10.13 -5.17
N GLY A 416 2.36 11.20 -5.44
CA GLY A 416 1.15 11.18 -6.26
C GLY A 416 1.40 11.53 -7.73
N ALA A 417 0.42 11.26 -8.59
CA ALA A 417 0.51 11.52 -10.02
C ALA A 417 0.72 13.02 -10.35
N LEU A 418 1.68 13.31 -11.23
CA LEU A 418 2.04 14.66 -11.67
C LEU A 418 1.06 15.17 -12.74
N ASP A 419 -0.11 15.69 -12.34
CA ASP A 419 -1.19 16.06 -13.28
C ASP A 419 -0.94 17.38 -14.02
N SER A 420 -0.10 17.32 -15.06
CA SER A 420 0.37 18.45 -15.88
C SER A 420 -0.68 18.99 -16.88
N ARG A 421 -1.90 19.28 -16.42
CA ARG A 421 -3.00 19.81 -17.26
C ARG A 421 -3.47 21.20 -16.81
N PRO A 422 -3.24 22.27 -17.60
CA PRO A 422 -3.74 23.60 -17.27
C PRO A 422 -5.26 23.66 -17.46
N GLY A 423 -6.02 23.45 -16.38
CA GLY A 423 -7.45 23.78 -16.32
C GLY A 423 -8.43 22.61 -16.37
N LYS A 424 -8.33 21.67 -15.42
CA LYS A 424 -9.46 20.92 -14.86
C LYS A 424 -9.04 20.33 -13.51
N LYS A 425 -9.87 20.45 -12.47
CA LYS A 425 -9.64 19.72 -11.20
C LYS A 425 -10.19 18.31 -11.37
N GLN A 426 -9.33 17.31 -11.26
CA GLN A 426 -9.73 15.90 -11.17
C GLN A 426 -9.12 15.33 -9.88
N TRP A 427 -9.93 15.22 -8.83
CA TRP A 427 -9.61 14.24 -7.78
C TRP A 427 -9.97 12.85 -8.32
N PHE A 428 -9.16 11.85 -7.97
CA PHE A 428 -9.43 10.47 -8.36
C PHE A 428 -10.58 9.89 -7.54
N ILE A 429 -11.53 9.26 -8.24
CA ILE A 429 -12.71 8.64 -7.65
C ILE A 429 -12.45 7.15 -7.47
N TYR A 430 -12.64 6.65 -6.25
CA TYR A 430 -13.11 5.29 -5.99
C TYR A 430 -14.14 5.37 -4.84
N GLY A 431 -15.43 5.11 -5.05
CA GLY A 431 -16.14 4.92 -6.32
C GLY A 431 -17.49 4.21 -6.13
N ILE A 432 -18.37 4.26 -7.12
CA ILE A 432 -19.53 3.37 -7.23
C ILE A 432 -19.71 2.94 -8.70
N ILE A 433 -19.64 1.63 -8.96
CA ILE A 433 -20.36 0.99 -10.07
C ILE A 433 -21.09 -0.26 -9.54
N HIS A 434 -22.13 -0.01 -8.75
CA HIS A 434 -23.44 -0.54 -9.12
C HIS A 434 -24.19 0.67 -9.72
N LEU A 435 -24.87 0.58 -10.86
CA LEU A 435 -25.78 -0.48 -11.27
C LEU A 435 -25.88 -0.54 -12.80
N PHE A 436 -25.77 -1.72 -13.40
CA PHE A 436 -26.20 -1.96 -14.79
C PHE A 436 -27.00 -3.25 -14.91
N THR A 437 -28.32 -3.13 -14.77
CA THR A 437 -29.28 -4.11 -15.28
C THR A 437 -30.23 -3.44 -16.26
N LEU A 438 -30.02 -3.72 -17.55
CA LEU A 438 -31.05 -3.77 -18.61
C LEU A 438 -31.90 -2.50 -18.81
N THR A 439 -31.51 -1.61 -19.72
CA THR A 439 -31.99 -1.57 -21.13
C THR A 439 -33.52 -1.52 -21.31
N THR A 440 -34.03 -0.48 -21.99
CA THR A 440 -34.84 -0.61 -23.24
C THR A 440 -35.34 0.75 -23.78
N THR A 441 -34.94 1.07 -25.04
CA THR A 441 -35.52 1.98 -26.04
C THR A 441 -36.09 3.38 -25.69
N ARG A 442 -35.43 4.42 -26.25
CA ARG A 442 -35.93 5.43 -27.24
C ARG A 442 -37.36 5.25 -27.84
N PRO A 443 -37.96 6.24 -28.55
CA PRO A 443 -37.61 7.67 -28.73
C PRO A 443 -38.80 8.69 -28.72
N THR A 444 -38.49 10.00 -28.73
CA THR A 444 -39.36 11.13 -29.20
C THR A 444 -40.65 11.41 -28.38
N THR A 445 -41.29 12.59 -28.42
CA THR A 445 -41.48 13.61 -29.49
C THR A 445 -41.45 15.06 -28.95
N VAL A 446 -41.61 16.07 -29.82
CA VAL A 446 -41.33 17.51 -29.60
C VAL A 446 -42.60 18.39 -29.67
N SER A 447 -42.57 19.54 -28.97
CA SER A 447 -43.38 20.78 -29.10
C SER A 447 -44.82 20.89 -28.55
N MET A 448 -44.99 21.91 -27.67
CA MET A 448 -46.00 23.02 -27.68
C MET A 448 -47.51 22.66 -27.62
N THR A 449 -48.49 23.53 -27.29
CA THR A 449 -48.57 25.01 -27.27
C THR A 449 -49.74 25.53 -26.39
N THR A 450 -49.63 26.76 -25.84
CA THR A 450 -50.75 27.67 -25.38
C THR A 450 -51.66 27.20 -24.21
N THR A 451 -52.38 28.05 -23.46
CA THR A 451 -52.73 29.51 -23.57
C THR A 451 -52.71 30.16 -22.14
N THR A 452 -53.39 31.25 -21.67
CA THR A 452 -54.50 32.12 -22.14
C THR A 452 -54.52 33.52 -21.46
N THR A 453 -54.59 34.61 -22.25
CA THR A 453 -55.30 35.90 -21.98
C THR A 453 -54.89 36.89 -20.83
N THR A 454 -55.52 38.08 -20.86
CA THR A 454 -55.00 39.39 -20.41
C THR A 454 -56.12 40.35 -19.92
N THR A 455 -55.79 41.40 -19.15
CA THR A 455 -56.51 42.71 -19.06
C THR A 455 -55.61 43.73 -18.30
N ALA A 456 -55.25 44.91 -18.84
CA ALA A 456 -55.94 46.23 -18.79
C ALA A 456 -55.89 46.93 -17.41
N THR A 457 -55.68 48.26 -17.24
CA THR A 457 -55.94 49.43 -18.14
C THR A 457 -55.00 50.65 -17.84
N MET A 458 -55.16 51.78 -18.57
CA MET A 458 -54.36 53.04 -18.55
C MET A 458 -54.72 54.01 -17.36
N THR A 459 -54.21 55.25 -17.13
CA THR A 459 -53.53 56.32 -17.94
C THR A 459 -52.79 57.36 -17.03
N ALA A 460 -52.16 58.43 -17.57
CA ALA A 460 -51.49 59.55 -16.84
C ALA A 460 -52.41 60.81 -16.64
N LYS A 461 -52.04 62.08 -16.35
CA LYS A 461 -50.87 63.03 -16.55
C LYS A 461 -51.22 64.39 -15.82
N THR A 462 -50.46 65.48 -15.49
CA THR A 462 -49.02 65.95 -15.54
C THR A 462 -48.80 67.25 -14.66
N THR A 463 -47.53 67.61 -14.30
CA THR A 463 -46.89 68.97 -14.14
C THR A 463 -47.26 70.07 -13.07
N THR A 464 -46.23 70.49 -12.28
CA THR A 464 -45.77 71.88 -11.91
C THR A 464 -46.59 72.81 -10.97
N THR A 465 -46.06 73.80 -10.19
CA THR A 465 -44.69 74.40 -9.96
C THR A 465 -44.57 75.24 -8.65
N ARG A 466 -43.32 75.59 -8.24
CA ARG A 466 -42.80 76.94 -7.80
C ARG A 466 -42.28 77.16 -6.33
N SER A 467 -41.17 77.93 -6.24
CA SER A 467 -40.64 78.77 -5.12
C SER A 467 -39.58 78.20 -4.12
N PRO A 468 -38.49 78.95 -3.77
CA PRO A 468 -37.38 78.44 -2.93
C PRO A 468 -36.88 79.32 -1.73
N ALA A 469 -36.09 78.67 -0.85
CA ALA A 469 -34.88 79.12 -0.10
C ALA A 469 -34.82 80.40 0.77
N LEU A 470 -34.35 80.25 2.03
CA LEU A 470 -33.06 80.82 2.51
C LEU A 470 -32.54 80.15 3.83
N THR A 471 -31.21 79.99 3.96
CA THR A 471 -30.31 80.01 5.17
C THR A 471 -30.84 79.67 6.58
N THR A 472 -30.16 78.98 7.52
CA THR A 472 -28.72 78.69 7.81
C THR A 472 -28.66 77.78 9.07
N THR A 473 -27.66 76.94 9.43
CA THR A 473 -26.38 76.44 8.86
C THR A 473 -26.01 75.08 9.54
N VAL A 474 -24.76 74.61 9.41
CA VAL A 474 -24.09 73.46 10.08
C VAL A 474 -24.48 72.08 9.48
N PRO A 475 -23.49 71.21 9.13
CA PRO A 475 -23.52 70.60 7.80
C PRO A 475 -23.91 69.11 7.74
N ARG A 476 -24.25 68.64 6.53
CA ARG A 476 -24.71 67.27 6.25
C ARG A 476 -24.42 66.88 4.79
N SER A 477 -24.12 65.58 4.55
CA SER A 477 -24.33 64.80 3.30
C SER A 477 -23.66 65.26 1.98
N THR A 478 -23.23 64.41 1.05
CA THR A 478 -22.74 63.00 0.99
C THR A 478 -22.20 62.82 -0.44
N THR A 479 -21.47 61.72 -0.73
CA THR A 479 -20.87 61.37 -2.04
C THR A 479 -19.85 62.39 -2.56
N THR A 480 -18.61 61.96 -2.74
CA THR A 480 -17.46 62.83 -2.49
C THR A 480 -16.46 62.83 -3.65
N GLU A 481 -16.43 63.92 -4.42
CA GLU A 481 -15.36 64.18 -5.39
C GLU A 481 -14.41 65.28 -4.91
N LEU A 482 -13.14 64.88 -4.75
CA LEU A 482 -11.87 65.54 -5.11
C LEU A 482 -11.55 67.01 -4.73
N GLN A 483 -10.23 67.23 -4.62
CA GLN A 483 -9.58 68.53 -4.38
C GLN A 483 -9.42 69.35 -5.68
N PRO A 484 -9.25 70.70 -5.58
CA PRO A 484 -9.10 71.58 -6.74
C PRO A 484 -7.65 71.72 -7.26
N ALA A 485 -7.51 71.49 -8.58
CA ALA A 485 -6.64 72.12 -9.58
C ALA A 485 -5.29 72.79 -9.21
N GLY A 486 -4.23 72.32 -9.91
CA GLY A 486 -3.03 73.10 -10.28
C GLY A 486 -1.78 72.24 -10.47
N GLY A 487 -1.19 72.09 -11.66
CA GLY A 487 -1.56 72.56 -13.01
C GLY A 487 -0.56 72.08 -14.10
N ALA A 488 -0.78 72.50 -15.35
CA ALA A 488 0.00 72.19 -16.58
C ALA A 488 -0.21 70.80 -17.24
N VAL A 489 -0.02 70.79 -18.57
CA VAL A 489 -0.37 69.79 -19.62
C VAL A 489 0.70 69.97 -20.74
N PRO A 490 1.24 68.97 -21.47
CA PRO A 490 0.55 67.85 -22.17
C PRO A 490 1.30 66.48 -22.07
N GLU A 491 1.09 65.38 -22.85
CA GLU A 491 0.16 65.03 -23.95
C GLU A 491 -0.05 63.49 -24.07
N SER A 492 -0.89 63.08 -25.03
CA SER A 492 -0.84 61.86 -25.86
C SER A 492 -1.31 60.46 -25.42
N SER A 493 -2.02 59.82 -26.37
CA SER A 493 -2.20 58.36 -26.62
C SER A 493 -3.30 57.53 -25.91
N THR A 494 -4.54 57.70 -26.37
CA THR A 494 -5.46 56.64 -26.87
C THR A 494 -5.77 55.32 -26.12
N ARG A 495 -7.01 55.27 -25.62
CA ARG A 495 -8.07 54.21 -25.76
C ARG A 495 -8.06 52.90 -24.91
N PRO A 496 -9.26 52.30 -24.67
CA PRO A 496 -9.46 51.25 -23.65
C PRO A 496 -9.71 49.81 -24.20
N PRO A 497 -9.66 48.77 -23.34
CA PRO A 497 -10.14 47.42 -23.63
C PRO A 497 -11.67 47.27 -23.42
N PRO A 498 -12.35 46.35 -24.13
CA PRO A 498 -13.79 46.11 -24.00
C PRO A 498 -14.17 45.02 -22.98
N SER A 499 -15.41 45.12 -22.50
CA SER A 499 -16.21 44.19 -21.69
C SER A 499 -15.86 42.69 -21.76
N SER A 500 -15.61 42.08 -20.58
CA SER A 500 -15.64 40.63 -20.38
C SER A 500 -17.06 40.11 -20.14
N ILE A 501 -17.58 39.28 -21.03
CA ILE A 501 -18.79 38.47 -20.79
C ILE A 501 -18.34 37.06 -20.38
N LEU A 502 -18.92 36.53 -19.29
CA LEU A 502 -18.58 35.20 -18.77
C LEU A 502 -19.15 34.09 -19.68
N PRO A 503 -18.39 32.99 -19.88
CA PRO A 503 -18.98 31.66 -19.92
C PRO A 503 -19.31 31.22 -18.48
N ASN A 504 -20.48 30.60 -18.28
CA ASN A 504 -20.91 30.17 -16.94
C ASN A 504 -20.01 29.06 -16.38
N VAL A 505 -19.36 29.34 -15.25
CA VAL A 505 -18.92 28.28 -14.33
C VAL A 505 -20.17 27.69 -13.70
N ALA A 506 -20.32 26.36 -13.71
CA ALA A 506 -21.35 25.70 -12.94
C ALA A 506 -21.08 25.95 -11.44
N VAL A 507 -21.92 26.79 -10.82
CA VAL A 507 -21.89 26.98 -9.37
C VAL A 507 -22.70 25.84 -8.77
N GLU A 508 -22.03 24.92 -8.09
CA GLU A 508 -22.68 23.85 -7.36
C GLU A 508 -23.13 24.32 -5.97
N PHE A 509 -24.23 23.74 -5.52
CA PHE A 509 -24.98 24.14 -4.33
C PHE A 509 -25.47 22.90 -3.62
N CYS A 510 -25.34 22.86 -2.31
CA CYS A 510 -26.03 21.88 -1.49
C CYS A 510 -27.54 22.01 -1.66
N ASN A 511 -28.19 20.90 -2.01
CA ASN A 511 -29.65 20.82 -2.13
C ASN A 511 -30.31 21.01 -0.76
N PRO A 512 -31.54 21.56 -0.69
CA PRO A 512 -32.25 21.66 0.59
C PRO A 512 -32.43 20.29 1.24
N THR A 513 -32.11 20.20 2.53
CA THR A 513 -32.27 19.00 3.36
C THR A 513 -33.02 19.36 4.63
N VAL A 514 -33.56 18.36 5.33
CA VAL A 514 -34.09 18.51 6.68
C VAL A 514 -33.24 17.65 7.60
N GLU A 515 -32.52 18.28 8.52
CA GLU A 515 -31.52 17.63 9.37
C GLU A 515 -31.53 18.28 10.76
N ALA A 516 -31.52 17.47 11.82
CA ALA A 516 -31.74 17.91 13.21
C ALA A 516 -32.99 18.82 13.39
N GLU A 517 -34.12 18.38 12.83
CA GLU A 517 -35.42 19.12 12.77
C GLU A 517 -35.41 20.46 12.01
N LEU A 518 -34.27 20.91 11.49
CA LEU A 518 -34.13 22.18 10.76
C LEU A 518 -34.15 21.99 9.25
N THR A 519 -34.82 22.90 8.53
CA THR A 519 -34.82 22.91 7.06
C THR A 519 -33.67 23.77 6.54
N TRP A 520 -32.66 23.12 5.97
CA TRP A 520 -31.45 23.79 5.50
C TRP A 520 -31.68 24.37 4.09
N PRO A 521 -31.45 25.68 3.87
CA PRO A 521 -31.71 26.31 2.58
C PRO A 521 -30.66 25.92 1.55
N LYS A 522 -31.01 25.99 0.26
CA LYS A 522 -30.07 25.75 -0.86
C LYS A 522 -28.86 26.69 -0.74
N THR A 523 -27.72 26.14 -0.36
CA THR A 523 -26.52 26.90 0.05
C THR A 523 -25.38 26.64 -0.93
N ARG A 524 -24.60 27.69 -1.24
CA ARG A 524 -23.48 27.58 -2.17
C ARG A 524 -22.31 26.84 -1.50
N GLN A 525 -21.59 26.03 -2.29
CA GLN A 525 -20.33 25.40 -1.89
C GLN A 525 -19.41 26.37 -1.12
N GLY A 526 -18.89 25.93 0.02
CA GLY A 526 -17.98 26.70 0.87
C GLY A 526 -18.64 27.81 1.71
N LEU A 527 -19.97 27.99 1.64
CA LEU A 527 -20.71 28.83 2.58
C LEU A 527 -21.34 28.00 3.69
N VAL A 528 -21.44 28.63 4.86
CA VAL A 528 -22.15 28.09 6.03
C VAL A 528 -23.61 28.54 5.94
N ALA A 529 -24.53 27.58 5.94
CA ALA A 529 -25.95 27.85 6.13
C ALA A 529 -26.21 28.14 7.61
N MET A 530 -27.07 29.11 7.89
CA MET A 530 -27.50 29.42 9.25
C MET A 530 -29.02 29.28 9.35
N GLN A 531 -29.50 28.68 10.43
CA GLN A 531 -30.92 28.58 10.79
C GLN A 531 -31.11 28.95 12.26
N PRO A 532 -32.31 29.41 12.70
CA PRO A 532 -32.63 29.45 14.12
C PRO A 532 -32.58 28.04 14.71
N CYS A 533 -32.22 27.92 15.99
CA CYS A 533 -32.19 26.62 16.67
C CYS A 533 -33.58 25.94 16.79
N PRO A 534 -33.64 24.62 17.05
CA PRO A 534 -34.90 23.88 17.17
C PRO A 534 -35.84 24.36 18.28
N ALA A 535 -37.13 24.06 18.12
CA ALA A 535 -38.21 24.53 18.97
C ALA A 535 -38.11 23.98 20.41
N GLY A 536 -37.63 24.82 21.33
CA GLY A 536 -37.38 24.46 22.73
C GLY A 536 -36.13 25.15 23.31
N THR A 537 -35.22 25.61 22.44
CA THR A 537 -33.96 26.28 22.81
C THR A 537 -34.07 27.80 22.67
N ILE A 538 -33.57 28.57 23.66
CA ILE A 538 -33.67 30.05 23.72
C ILE A 538 -32.55 30.73 24.54
N GLY A 539 -32.13 31.91 24.09
CA GLY A 539 -31.30 32.86 24.86
C GLY A 539 -32.11 34.10 25.30
N VAL A 540 -31.83 34.62 26.50
CA VAL A 540 -32.52 35.81 27.03
C VAL A 540 -31.61 37.04 26.99
N SER A 541 -32.10 38.08 26.31
CA SER A 541 -31.44 39.36 26.00
C SER A 541 -30.28 39.29 24.99
N GLN A 542 -30.49 39.98 23.85
CA GLN A 542 -29.52 40.38 22.82
C GLN A 542 -28.86 39.35 21.89
N TYR A 543 -28.98 38.03 22.08
CA TYR A 543 -28.45 37.06 21.11
C TYR A 543 -29.50 36.10 20.51
N VAL A 544 -29.45 35.93 19.19
CA VAL A 544 -30.18 34.89 18.46
C VAL A 544 -29.28 33.65 18.40
N CYS A 545 -29.74 32.54 18.98
CA CYS A 545 -29.04 31.27 18.86
C CYS A 545 -29.23 30.72 17.44
N THR A 546 -28.13 30.52 16.71
CA THR A 546 -28.14 29.97 15.36
C THR A 546 -27.44 28.61 15.33
N ALA A 547 -28.08 27.67 14.67
CA ALA A 547 -27.46 26.44 14.20
C ALA A 547 -26.72 26.72 12.88
N SER A 548 -25.60 26.04 12.65
CA SER A 548 -24.77 26.25 11.46
C SER A 548 -24.37 24.93 10.78
N PHE A 549 -24.56 24.84 9.47
CA PHE A 549 -24.22 23.64 8.68
C PHE A 549 -23.41 24.02 7.44
N VAL A 550 -22.35 23.26 7.14
CA VAL A 550 -21.37 23.63 6.10
C VAL A 550 -21.64 22.88 4.80
N CYS A 551 -21.63 23.59 3.68
CA CYS A 551 -21.67 22.98 2.35
C CYS A 551 -20.25 22.62 1.88
N LEU A 552 -19.86 21.34 2.02
CA LEU A 552 -18.51 20.82 1.83
C LEU A 552 -18.28 20.15 0.46
N GLY A 553 -17.00 19.91 0.17
CA GLY A 553 -16.55 19.08 -0.94
C GLY A 553 -16.69 19.70 -2.34
N PRO A 554 -16.14 19.03 -3.38
CA PRO A 554 -16.22 19.50 -4.75
C PRO A 554 -17.60 19.34 -5.40
N GLU A 555 -18.48 18.48 -4.86
CA GLU A 555 -19.77 18.07 -5.46
C GLU A 555 -21.01 18.72 -4.83
N GLY A 556 -20.82 19.69 -3.93
CA GLY A 556 -21.93 20.39 -3.25
C GLY A 556 -22.75 19.49 -2.31
N LEU A 557 -22.07 18.78 -1.40
CA LEU A 557 -22.71 17.95 -0.37
C LEU A 557 -22.66 18.64 1.00
N TRP A 558 -23.62 18.37 1.87
CA TRP A 558 -23.55 18.83 3.26
C TRP A 558 -22.49 18.05 4.05
N ASP A 559 -22.02 18.62 5.15
CA ASP A 559 -21.08 17.97 6.06
C ASP A 559 -21.65 16.66 6.64
N LEU A 560 -20.81 15.61 6.67
CA LEU A 560 -21.16 14.28 7.18
C LEU A 560 -21.19 14.25 8.72
N GLN A 561 -20.64 15.26 9.41
CA GLN A 561 -20.76 15.39 10.87
C GLN A 561 -22.12 15.95 11.34
N GLY A 562 -22.98 16.41 10.42
CA GLY A 562 -24.25 17.06 10.77
C GLY A 562 -24.11 18.54 11.13
N PRO A 563 -25.23 19.21 11.47
CA PRO A 563 -25.23 20.64 11.81
C PRO A 563 -24.67 20.90 13.21
N ASP A 564 -23.84 21.93 13.36
CA ASP A 564 -23.31 22.35 14.66
C ASP A 564 -24.42 23.06 15.47
N LEU A 565 -24.83 22.43 16.57
CA LEU A 565 -25.85 22.91 17.51
C LEU A 565 -25.25 23.47 18.82
N SER A 566 -23.94 23.72 18.90
CA SER A 566 -23.24 24.13 20.13
C SER A 566 -23.72 25.44 20.76
N ASN A 567 -24.44 26.29 20.00
CA ASN A 567 -25.05 27.52 20.48
C ASN A 567 -26.54 27.36 20.92
N CYS A 568 -27.15 26.19 20.69
CA CYS A 568 -28.56 25.94 20.98
C CYS A 568 -28.71 25.44 22.44
N THR A 569 -29.25 26.30 23.30
CA THR A 569 -29.34 26.08 24.76
C THR A 569 -30.77 26.11 25.28
N SER A 570 -31.05 25.32 26.32
CA SER A 570 -32.33 25.23 27.01
C SER A 570 -32.64 26.48 27.85
N ALA A 571 -33.93 26.78 28.04
CA ALA A 571 -34.38 27.96 28.78
C ALA A 571 -33.74 28.14 30.18
N TRP A 572 -33.48 27.03 30.89
CA TRP A 572 -32.91 27.04 32.25
C TRP A 572 -31.48 27.59 32.31
N VAL A 573 -30.70 27.53 31.22
CA VAL A 573 -29.34 28.09 31.12
C VAL A 573 -29.32 29.57 31.50
N ASN A 574 -30.32 30.32 31.05
CA ASN A 574 -30.46 31.74 31.37
C ASN A 574 -30.75 31.99 32.85
N ILE A 575 -31.48 31.09 33.51
CA ILE A 575 -31.82 31.17 34.94
C ILE A 575 -30.57 30.91 35.80
N ILE A 576 -29.77 29.89 35.45
CA ILE A 576 -28.48 29.63 36.10
C ILE A 576 -27.53 30.82 35.93
N ASN A 577 -27.42 31.37 34.72
CA ASN A 577 -26.59 32.54 34.42
C ASN A 577 -27.02 33.77 35.25
N GLN A 578 -28.32 33.98 35.45
CA GLN A 578 -28.84 35.03 36.35
C GLN A 578 -28.50 34.77 37.82
N LYS A 579 -28.62 33.53 38.32
CA LYS A 579 -28.24 33.16 39.70
C LYS A 579 -26.74 33.36 39.98
N ILE A 580 -25.88 33.01 39.01
CA ILE A 580 -24.43 33.27 39.09
C ILE A 580 -24.15 34.78 39.19
N LYS A 581 -24.78 35.59 38.33
CA LYS A 581 -24.66 37.06 38.34
C LYS A 581 -25.25 37.71 39.60
N ALA A 582 -26.25 37.09 40.23
CA ALA A 582 -26.81 37.51 41.51
C ALA A 582 -25.91 37.17 42.72
N GLY A 583 -24.87 36.36 42.54
CA GLY A 583 -23.93 35.99 43.60
C GLY A 583 -24.47 34.95 44.58
N GLU A 584 -25.38 34.07 44.15
CA GLU A 584 -25.85 32.97 45.00
C GLU A 584 -24.68 32.03 45.44
N PRO A 585 -24.81 31.30 46.57
CA PRO A 585 -23.79 30.36 47.02
C PRO A 585 -23.53 29.26 45.97
N ALA A 586 -22.27 29.04 45.59
CA ALA A 586 -21.91 28.18 44.47
C ALA A 586 -22.45 26.74 44.61
N ALA A 587 -22.47 26.20 45.85
CA ALA A 587 -23.01 24.88 46.17
C ALA A 587 -24.54 24.74 45.99
N ILE A 588 -25.29 25.86 45.96
CA ILE A 588 -26.74 25.86 45.68
C ILE A 588 -26.96 25.87 44.16
N ILE A 589 -26.20 26.70 43.43
CA ILE A 589 -26.26 26.76 41.96
C ILE A 589 -25.84 25.42 41.34
N SER A 590 -24.80 24.77 41.88
CA SER A 590 -24.39 23.43 41.43
C SER A 590 -25.47 22.38 41.70
N ARG A 591 -26.22 22.48 42.81
CA ARG A 591 -27.34 21.55 43.07
C ARG A 591 -28.46 21.74 42.06
N GLU A 592 -28.86 22.98 41.78
CA GLU A 592 -29.83 23.28 40.72
C GLU A 592 -29.36 22.70 39.37
N LEU A 593 -28.10 22.93 38.98
CA LEU A 593 -27.51 22.39 37.75
C LEU A 593 -27.54 20.85 37.70
N SER A 594 -27.32 20.19 38.84
CA SER A 594 -27.40 18.72 38.95
C SER A 594 -28.83 18.16 38.84
N GLU A 595 -29.86 18.96 39.10
CA GLU A 595 -31.26 18.60 38.85
C GLU A 595 -31.68 18.88 37.41
N GLN A 596 -31.34 20.06 36.86
CA GLN A 596 -31.68 20.42 35.48
C GLN A 596 -31.09 19.43 34.47
N THR A 597 -29.85 18.98 34.69
CA THR A 597 -29.16 17.98 33.83
C THR A 597 -29.71 16.55 33.91
N LYS A 598 -30.71 16.26 34.76
CA LYS A 598 -31.46 14.98 34.72
C LYS A 598 -32.53 14.95 33.62
N SER A 599 -32.88 16.12 33.10
CA SER A 599 -33.80 16.27 31.97
C SER A 599 -33.08 16.06 30.63
N HIS A 600 -33.81 16.11 29.51
CA HIS A 600 -33.19 15.99 28.19
C HIS A 600 -32.27 17.20 27.92
N VAL A 601 -30.98 16.93 27.73
CA VAL A 601 -29.96 17.95 27.41
C VAL A 601 -29.75 18.05 25.91
N HIS A 602 -29.46 19.24 25.41
CA HIS A 602 -29.09 19.50 24.01
C HIS A 602 -27.59 19.79 23.89
N ALA A 603 -27.04 19.80 22.67
CA ALA A 603 -25.63 20.06 22.41
C ALA A 603 -25.05 21.29 23.15
N GLY A 604 -25.73 22.44 23.07
CA GLY A 604 -25.29 23.66 23.79
C GLY A 604 -25.47 23.60 25.30
N ASP A 605 -26.36 22.75 25.83
CA ASP A 605 -26.49 22.56 27.28
C ASP A 605 -25.26 21.84 27.84
N VAL A 606 -24.66 20.91 27.09
CA VAL A 606 -23.42 20.24 27.47
C VAL A 606 -22.27 21.26 27.57
N THR A 607 -22.06 22.06 26.52
CA THR A 607 -20.95 23.05 26.50
C THR A 607 -21.13 24.12 27.57
N TYR A 608 -22.35 24.62 27.78
CA TYR A 608 -22.65 25.56 28.87
C TYR A 608 -22.45 24.95 30.25
N THR A 609 -22.92 23.72 30.50
CA THR A 609 -22.83 23.07 31.82
C THR A 609 -21.39 22.95 32.28
N VAL A 610 -20.46 22.55 31.41
CA VAL A 610 -19.05 22.42 31.77
C VAL A 610 -18.40 23.79 32.02
N GLN A 611 -18.72 24.81 31.23
CA GLN A 611 -18.25 26.19 31.48
C GLN A 611 -18.79 26.75 32.81
N ALA A 612 -20.06 26.50 33.12
CA ALA A 612 -20.69 26.91 34.36
C ALA A 612 -20.08 26.21 35.58
N LEU A 613 -19.79 24.89 35.49
CA LEU A 613 -19.07 24.18 36.56
C LEU A 613 -17.69 24.80 36.84
N GLY A 614 -16.92 25.15 35.80
CA GLY A 614 -15.63 25.84 35.96
C GLY A 614 -15.77 27.18 36.70
N GLN A 615 -16.70 28.03 36.27
CA GLN A 615 -17.00 29.31 36.94
C GLN A 615 -17.48 29.12 38.39
N LEU A 616 -18.20 28.04 38.69
CA LEU A 616 -18.64 27.73 40.05
C LEU A 616 -17.51 27.24 40.96
N VAL A 617 -16.46 26.57 40.43
CA VAL A 617 -15.24 26.25 41.19
C VAL A 617 -14.50 27.53 41.60
N GLU A 618 -14.32 28.47 40.67
CA GLU A 618 -13.70 29.77 40.97
C GLU A 618 -14.52 30.59 41.98
N LEU A 619 -15.84 30.68 41.77
CA LEU A 619 -16.75 31.37 42.69
C LEU A 619 -16.75 30.73 44.09
N LEU A 620 -16.68 29.40 44.17
CA LEU A 620 -16.57 28.68 45.44
C LEU A 620 -15.27 29.05 46.17
N ASP A 621 -14.11 29.06 45.50
CA ASP A 621 -12.85 29.44 46.15
C ASP A 621 -12.89 30.91 46.66
N VAL A 622 -13.46 31.84 45.89
CA VAL A 622 -13.67 33.22 46.36
C VAL A 622 -14.60 33.27 47.60
N GLN A 623 -15.68 32.48 47.60
CA GLN A 623 -16.59 32.36 48.76
C GLN A 623 -15.88 31.71 49.97
N LEU A 624 -14.97 30.76 49.77
CA LEU A 624 -14.18 30.11 50.82
C LEU A 624 -13.08 31.03 51.37
N ARG A 625 -12.43 31.86 50.52
CA ARG A 625 -11.46 32.89 50.95
C ARG A 625 -12.10 33.90 51.91
N ASN A 626 -13.34 34.31 51.64
CA ASN A 626 -14.12 35.18 52.55
C ASN A 626 -14.49 34.51 53.89
N LEU A 627 -14.43 33.18 53.98
CA LEU A 627 -14.66 32.41 55.22
C LEU A 627 -13.39 32.10 56.01
N THR A 628 -12.23 32.61 55.61
CA THR A 628 -10.96 32.35 56.32
C THR A 628 -11.00 32.91 57.77
N PRO A 629 -10.48 32.19 58.77
CA PRO A 629 -10.32 32.73 60.12
C PRO A 629 -9.33 33.90 60.14
N GLY A 630 -9.72 35.03 60.74
CA GLY A 630 -8.80 36.14 60.98
C GLY A 630 -8.15 36.02 62.36
N GLY A 631 -6.96 36.59 62.56
CA GLY A 631 -6.24 36.61 63.84
C GLY A 631 -6.92 37.39 65.00
N LYS A 632 -8.20 37.73 64.84
CA LYS A 632 -9.08 38.34 65.86
C LYS A 632 -10.35 37.49 66.15
N ASP A 633 -10.51 36.34 65.49
CA ASP A 633 -11.60 35.40 65.76
C ASP A 633 -11.30 34.54 67.00
N SER A 634 -12.33 34.20 67.78
CA SER A 634 -12.21 33.23 68.87
C SER A 634 -12.15 31.79 68.34
N ALA A 635 -11.51 30.87 69.07
CA ALA A 635 -11.31 29.48 68.65
C ALA A 635 -12.61 28.75 68.23
N ALA A 636 -13.71 28.96 68.95
CA ALA A 636 -15.02 28.41 68.57
C ALA A 636 -15.57 29.01 67.27
N ARG A 637 -15.31 30.30 67.01
CA ARG A 637 -15.74 30.99 65.78
C ARG A 637 -14.87 30.57 64.58
N SER A 638 -13.57 30.36 64.76
CA SER A 638 -12.70 29.84 63.70
C SER A 638 -13.04 28.38 63.35
N LEU A 639 -13.32 27.52 64.34
CA LEU A 639 -13.78 26.15 64.10
C LEU A 639 -15.11 26.13 63.32
N ASN A 640 -16.10 26.94 63.71
CA ASN A 640 -17.37 27.04 63.00
C ASN A 640 -17.20 27.56 61.55
N LYS A 641 -16.26 28.48 61.30
CA LYS A 641 -15.90 28.92 59.94
C LYS A 641 -15.36 27.76 59.10
N LEU A 642 -14.41 26.99 59.64
CA LEU A 642 -13.78 25.86 58.93
C LEU A 642 -14.77 24.70 58.69
N GLN A 643 -15.61 24.36 59.67
CA GLN A 643 -16.70 23.38 59.48
C GLN A 643 -17.69 23.83 58.39
N LYS A 644 -17.97 25.14 58.28
CA LYS A 644 -18.81 25.69 57.21
C LYS A 644 -18.12 25.59 55.83
N ARG A 645 -16.80 25.82 55.75
CA ARG A 645 -16.01 25.60 54.52
C ARG A 645 -16.12 24.15 54.06
N GLU A 646 -15.75 23.20 54.92
CA GLU A 646 -15.76 21.77 54.57
C GLU A 646 -17.15 21.29 54.09
N ARG A 647 -18.21 21.64 54.84
CA ARG A 647 -19.60 21.32 54.46
C ARG A 647 -19.97 21.90 53.10
N SER A 648 -19.53 23.13 52.79
CA SER A 648 -19.80 23.76 51.49
C SER A 648 -19.05 23.06 50.35
N CYS A 649 -17.80 22.65 50.57
CA CYS A 649 -17.04 21.89 49.58
C CYS A 649 -17.65 20.52 49.30
N ARG A 650 -18.06 19.77 50.34
CA ARG A 650 -18.69 18.45 50.18
C ARG A 650 -19.98 18.53 49.36
N PHE A 651 -20.89 19.45 49.69
CA PHE A 651 -22.13 19.62 48.92
C PHE A 651 -21.89 20.08 47.47
N PHE A 652 -20.89 20.93 47.23
CA PHE A 652 -20.51 21.30 45.87
C PHE A 652 -19.99 20.11 45.08
N VAL A 653 -19.05 19.34 45.64
CA VAL A 653 -18.46 18.16 44.96
C VAL A 653 -19.53 17.09 44.69
N GLN A 654 -20.45 16.83 45.63
CA GLN A 654 -21.58 15.93 45.41
C GLN A 654 -22.43 16.35 44.21
N ALA A 655 -22.83 17.62 44.14
CA ALA A 655 -23.60 18.14 43.02
C ALA A 655 -22.81 18.16 41.69
N MET A 656 -21.50 18.42 41.74
CA MET A 656 -20.60 18.33 40.58
C MET A 656 -20.52 16.89 40.05
N VAL A 657 -20.30 15.91 40.91
CA VAL A 657 -20.25 14.48 40.54
C VAL A 657 -21.60 13.99 39.99
N GLU A 658 -22.73 14.43 40.57
CA GLU A 658 -24.07 14.13 40.05
C GLU A 658 -24.30 14.76 38.65
N THR A 659 -23.85 16.00 38.44
CA THR A 659 -23.89 16.67 37.12
C THR A 659 -23.04 15.95 36.09
N VAL A 660 -21.80 15.56 36.44
CA VAL A 660 -20.88 14.82 35.54
C VAL A 660 -21.43 13.42 35.25
N ASN A 661 -22.01 12.75 36.24
CA ASN A 661 -22.69 11.47 36.05
C ASN A 661 -23.81 11.57 35.01
N ASN A 662 -24.60 12.66 35.04
CA ASN A 662 -25.68 12.93 34.09
C ASN A 662 -25.15 13.16 32.67
N LEU A 663 -24.15 14.04 32.51
CA LEU A 663 -23.53 14.31 31.20
C LEU A 663 -22.87 13.07 30.56
N LEU A 664 -22.50 12.07 31.36
CA LEU A 664 -21.90 10.81 30.89
C LEU A 664 -22.89 9.63 30.80
N GLN A 665 -24.20 9.85 30.94
CA GLN A 665 -25.21 8.82 30.71
C GLN A 665 -25.34 8.47 29.21
N PRO A 666 -25.70 7.22 28.86
CA PRO A 666 -26.04 6.84 27.47
C PRO A 666 -27.06 7.78 26.81
N GLN A 667 -28.02 8.28 27.57
CA GLN A 667 -29.05 9.24 27.15
C GLN A 667 -28.50 10.59 26.69
N ALA A 668 -27.33 11.02 27.20
CA ALA A 668 -26.68 12.26 26.79
C ALA A 668 -25.79 12.09 25.55
N GLN A 669 -25.52 10.86 25.09
CA GLN A 669 -24.58 10.61 23.99
C GLN A 669 -25.06 11.17 22.64
N SER A 670 -26.36 11.38 22.45
CA SER A 670 -26.90 12.12 21.29
C SER A 670 -26.44 13.58 21.31
N ALA A 671 -26.69 14.29 22.41
CA ALA A 671 -26.30 15.70 22.58
C ALA A 671 -24.77 15.93 22.47
N TRP A 672 -23.95 14.96 22.88
CA TRP A 672 -22.51 15.01 22.62
C TRP A 672 -22.16 14.81 21.13
N ARG A 673 -22.86 13.93 20.40
CA ARG A 673 -22.63 13.69 18.96
C ARG A 673 -23.11 14.83 18.07
N GLU A 674 -24.08 15.62 18.53
CA GLU A 674 -24.55 16.86 17.89
C GLU A 674 -23.57 18.05 18.02
N LEU A 675 -22.47 17.89 18.76
CA LEU A 675 -21.36 18.83 18.79
C LEU A 675 -20.32 18.46 17.73
N SER A 676 -19.76 19.46 17.06
CA SER A 676 -18.58 19.28 16.20
C SER A 676 -17.41 18.71 17.01
N ALA A 677 -16.56 17.89 16.37
CA ALA A 677 -15.51 17.13 17.07
C ALA A 677 -14.56 18.00 17.92
N SER A 678 -14.28 19.23 17.49
CA SER A 678 -13.48 20.21 18.23
C SER A 678 -14.16 20.71 19.51
N GLN A 679 -15.49 20.81 19.54
CA GLN A 679 -16.27 21.18 20.73
C GLN A 679 -16.44 19.99 21.68
N GLN A 680 -16.61 18.76 21.17
CA GLN A 680 -16.57 17.54 21.98
C GLN A 680 -15.25 17.43 22.75
N LEU A 681 -14.12 17.51 22.02
CA LEU A 681 -12.76 17.53 22.55
C LEU A 681 -12.57 18.58 23.66
N ARG A 682 -13.09 19.79 23.42
CA ARG A 682 -12.94 20.92 24.33
C ARG A 682 -13.79 20.80 25.58
N ALA A 683 -15.05 20.39 25.44
CA ALA A 683 -15.93 20.14 26.58
C ALA A 683 -15.42 18.96 27.44
N ALA A 684 -14.96 17.88 26.81
CA ALA A 684 -14.39 16.72 27.50
C ALA A 684 -13.08 17.05 28.26
N THR A 685 -12.18 17.81 27.64
CA THR A 685 -10.92 18.25 28.29
C THR A 685 -11.20 19.21 29.47
N MET A 686 -12.11 20.16 29.29
CA MET A 686 -12.51 21.09 30.35
C MET A 686 -13.26 20.39 31.51
N LEU A 687 -13.96 19.29 31.23
CA LEU A 687 -14.62 18.44 32.24
C LEU A 687 -13.59 17.74 33.15
N LEU A 688 -12.50 17.20 32.58
CA LEU A 688 -11.39 16.63 33.35
C LEU A 688 -10.80 17.68 34.31
N ASP A 689 -10.37 18.82 33.76
CA ASP A 689 -9.70 19.88 34.52
C ASP A 689 -10.60 20.46 35.62
N THR A 690 -11.88 20.69 35.33
CA THR A 690 -12.85 21.22 36.30
C THR A 690 -13.07 20.27 37.48
N VAL A 691 -13.14 18.96 37.22
CA VAL A 691 -13.32 17.95 38.28
C VAL A 691 -12.06 17.80 39.13
N GLU A 692 -10.87 17.82 38.52
CA GLU A 692 -9.57 17.86 39.23
C GLU A 692 -9.50 19.10 40.15
N GLN A 693 -9.81 20.29 39.62
CA GLN A 693 -9.80 21.52 40.41
C GLN A 693 -10.81 21.49 41.56
N GLY A 694 -12.04 21.03 41.33
CA GLY A 694 -13.07 20.88 42.35
C GLY A 694 -12.70 19.88 43.44
N ALA A 695 -12.03 18.78 43.08
CA ALA A 695 -11.50 17.79 44.01
C ALA A 695 -10.41 18.39 44.93
N PHE A 696 -9.45 19.15 44.38
CA PHE A 696 -8.44 19.82 45.22
C PHE A 696 -9.03 20.91 46.13
N VAL A 697 -10.05 21.67 45.68
CA VAL A 697 -10.77 22.63 46.53
C VAL A 697 -11.45 21.96 47.73
N LEU A 698 -11.88 20.70 47.60
CA LEU A 698 -12.32 19.89 48.74
C LEU A 698 -11.13 19.43 49.60
N ALA A 699 -10.07 18.87 49.01
CA ALA A 699 -8.89 18.36 49.73
C ALA A 699 -8.23 19.42 50.65
N ASP A 700 -8.16 20.67 50.19
CA ASP A 700 -7.62 21.81 50.96
C ASP A 700 -8.51 22.24 52.14
N ASN A 701 -9.78 21.83 52.17
CA ASN A 701 -10.77 22.24 53.15
C ASN A 701 -11.24 21.14 54.12
N LEU A 702 -10.73 19.90 53.99
CA LEU A 702 -10.96 18.82 54.97
C LEU A 702 -10.32 19.16 56.32
N LEU A 703 -11.07 19.11 57.42
CA LEU A 703 -10.60 19.51 58.76
C LEU A 703 -9.56 18.58 59.41
N LYS A 704 -9.53 17.32 58.99
CA LYS A 704 -8.75 16.23 59.57
C LYS A 704 -8.21 15.33 58.45
N THR A 705 -7.39 14.34 58.80
CA THR A 705 -7.13 13.22 57.90
C THR A 705 -8.45 12.47 57.62
N ASP A 706 -8.90 12.47 56.38
CA ASP A 706 -10.21 11.96 55.95
C ASP A 706 -10.17 11.57 54.48
N VAL A 707 -11.03 10.62 54.11
CA VAL A 707 -11.24 10.17 52.73
C VAL A 707 -12.70 10.38 52.37
N VAL A 708 -12.96 11.02 51.24
CA VAL A 708 -14.30 11.29 50.71
C VAL A 708 -14.47 10.54 49.40
N GLN A 709 -15.41 9.60 49.37
CA GLN A 709 -15.74 8.79 48.20
C GLN A 709 -17.13 9.18 47.70
N GLU A 710 -17.23 9.59 46.44
CA GLU A 710 -18.48 9.91 45.75
C GLU A 710 -18.56 9.02 44.50
N ASN A 711 -19.27 7.89 44.64
CA ASN A 711 -19.33 6.82 43.65
C ASN A 711 -20.69 6.80 42.94
N THR A 712 -20.70 6.93 41.61
CA THR A 712 -21.90 6.82 40.78
C THR A 712 -21.74 5.77 39.68
N ASN A 713 -22.71 5.69 38.76
CA ASN A 713 -22.67 4.75 37.65
C ASN A 713 -21.58 5.08 36.62
N ASN A 714 -21.38 6.36 36.29
CA ASN A 714 -20.50 6.79 35.18
C ASN A 714 -19.19 7.45 35.62
N ILE A 715 -19.16 7.98 36.86
CA ILE A 715 -17.98 8.59 37.50
C ILE A 715 -17.80 8.03 38.91
N GLN A 716 -16.56 7.77 39.30
CA GLN A 716 -16.17 7.50 40.69
C GLN A 716 -15.08 8.50 41.08
N LEU A 717 -15.24 9.16 42.22
CA LEU A 717 -14.31 10.17 42.74
C LEU A 717 -13.88 9.80 44.16
N GLU A 718 -12.57 9.75 44.42
CA GLU A 718 -12.02 9.67 45.78
C GLU A 718 -11.07 10.86 46.02
N VAL A 719 -11.38 11.65 47.05
CA VAL A 719 -10.59 12.82 47.48
C VAL A 719 -10.12 12.59 48.90
N ALA A 720 -8.83 12.75 49.16
CA ALA A 720 -8.27 12.45 50.48
C ALA A 720 -7.19 13.44 50.92
N ARG A 721 -7.18 13.65 52.24
CA ARG A 721 -6.10 14.27 53.00
C ARG A 721 -5.61 13.24 54.00
N MET A 722 -4.35 12.82 53.91
CA MET A 722 -3.75 11.87 54.88
C MET A 722 -2.46 12.46 55.45
N SER A 723 -2.04 11.97 56.62
CA SER A 723 -0.72 12.27 57.16
C SER A 723 0.32 11.33 56.55
N THR A 724 1.53 11.84 56.30
CA THR A 724 2.68 11.06 55.84
C THR A 724 3.57 10.58 56.99
N ASP A 725 3.26 10.98 58.23
CA ASP A 725 4.06 10.71 59.43
C ASP A 725 3.78 9.32 59.98
N GLY A 726 4.34 8.28 59.35
CA GLY A 726 4.25 6.91 59.84
C GLY A 726 4.62 5.84 58.83
N ASN A 727 4.16 4.61 59.09
CA ASN A 727 4.32 3.50 58.17
C ASN A 727 3.06 3.32 57.31
N LEU A 728 2.98 4.13 56.24
CA LEU A 728 1.91 4.05 55.24
C LEU A 728 1.94 2.69 54.50
N PRO A 729 0.78 2.07 54.21
CA PRO A 729 0.65 1.01 53.22
C PRO A 729 0.61 1.60 51.80
N ASP A 730 0.80 0.76 50.79
CA ASP A 730 0.54 1.14 49.40
C ASP A 730 -0.96 1.39 49.18
N LEU A 731 -1.27 2.42 48.40
CA LEU A 731 -2.65 2.84 48.14
C LEU A 731 -3.19 2.17 46.87
N LYS A 732 -4.45 1.70 46.92
CA LYS A 732 -5.22 1.24 45.77
C LYS A 732 -6.53 2.01 45.65
N PHE A 733 -6.80 2.62 44.50
CA PHE A 733 -8.11 3.19 44.14
C PHE A 733 -8.74 2.38 43.00
N PRO A 734 -10.07 2.14 43.00
CA PRO A 734 -11.02 2.41 44.09
C PRO A 734 -10.87 1.40 45.23
N GLN A 735 -11.06 1.84 46.47
CA GLN A 735 -11.03 0.95 47.64
C GLN A 735 -12.30 0.08 47.74
N THR A 736 -13.42 0.54 47.17
CA THR A 736 -14.75 -0.09 47.27
C THR A 736 -15.41 -0.14 45.88
N GLY A 737 -15.39 -1.32 45.24
CA GLY A 737 -15.99 -1.53 43.93
C GLY A 737 -15.53 -2.82 43.24
N ASP A 738 -15.97 -3.04 41.99
CA ASP A 738 -15.47 -4.14 41.15
C ASP A 738 -13.97 -3.97 40.88
N GLN A 739 -13.19 -5.02 41.14
CA GLN A 739 -11.72 -5.01 41.04
C GLN A 739 -11.17 -4.93 39.59
N SER A 740 -12.03 -4.67 38.59
CA SER A 740 -11.67 -4.69 37.16
C SER A 740 -10.94 -3.44 36.67
N ASN A 741 -11.06 -2.31 37.38
CA ASN A 741 -10.29 -1.10 37.11
C ASN A 741 -9.65 -0.66 38.42
N SER A 742 -8.33 -0.45 38.44
CA SER A 742 -7.67 0.09 39.62
C SER A 742 -6.29 0.68 39.35
N ILE A 743 -5.93 1.71 40.12
CA ILE A 743 -4.62 2.36 40.13
C ILE A 743 -3.94 2.18 41.50
N HIS A 744 -2.62 2.02 41.48
CA HIS A 744 -1.78 1.68 42.62
C HIS A 744 -0.64 2.69 42.77
N LEU A 745 -0.42 3.18 43.99
CA LEU A 745 0.63 4.14 44.36
C LEU A 745 1.44 3.62 45.55
N SER A 746 2.78 3.70 45.44
CA SER A 746 3.66 3.22 46.50
C SER A 746 3.67 4.14 47.73
N ALA A 747 3.85 3.55 48.91
CA ALA A 747 4.04 4.28 50.16
C ALA A 747 5.29 5.20 50.12
N ASN A 748 6.28 4.91 49.28
CA ASN A 748 7.45 5.78 49.08
C ASN A 748 7.05 7.07 48.35
N THR A 749 6.31 6.97 47.24
CA THR A 749 5.81 8.12 46.49
C THR A 749 4.95 9.03 47.36
N LEU A 750 4.10 8.45 48.22
CA LEU A 750 3.28 9.21 49.18
C LEU A 750 4.14 9.95 50.22
N LYS A 751 5.25 9.37 50.68
CA LYS A 751 6.19 10.03 51.62
C LYS A 751 7.02 11.11 50.93
N GLN A 752 7.50 10.87 49.70
CA GLN A 752 8.28 11.84 48.92
C GLN A 752 7.51 13.11 48.58
N HIS A 753 6.23 12.98 48.25
CA HIS A 753 5.37 14.11 47.86
C HIS A 753 4.54 14.70 49.03
N GLY A 754 4.83 14.27 50.25
CA GLY A 754 4.28 14.87 51.47
C GLY A 754 4.82 16.27 51.71
N ARG A 755 3.96 17.18 52.15
CA ARG A 755 4.33 18.53 52.60
C ARG A 755 3.75 18.79 53.98
N ASN A 756 4.59 19.26 54.89
CA ASN A 756 4.22 19.57 56.29
C ASN A 756 3.56 18.38 57.04
N GLY A 757 4.02 17.15 56.80
CA GLY A 757 3.45 15.93 57.42
C GLY A 757 2.14 15.44 56.80
N GLU A 758 1.71 16.01 55.67
CA GLU A 758 0.46 15.67 54.98
C GLU A 758 0.61 15.52 53.46
N ILE A 759 -0.32 14.80 52.84
CA ILE A 759 -0.45 14.73 51.38
C ILE A 759 -1.93 14.85 50.97
N ARG A 760 -2.17 15.51 49.83
CA ARG A 760 -3.49 15.74 49.23
C ARG A 760 -3.56 15.06 47.88
N MET A 761 -4.55 14.21 47.70
CA MET A 761 -4.70 13.38 46.50
C MET A 761 -6.14 13.33 46.01
N ALA A 762 -6.30 13.22 44.69
CA ALA A 762 -7.57 13.04 44.02
C ALA A 762 -7.46 11.92 42.97
N PHE A 763 -8.44 11.02 42.96
CA PHE A 763 -8.58 9.97 41.98
C PHE A 763 -9.95 10.02 41.33
N VAL A 764 -10.00 9.84 40.02
CA VAL A 764 -11.25 9.84 39.26
C VAL A 764 -11.26 8.70 38.26
N LEU A 765 -12.40 8.05 38.08
CA LEU A 765 -12.63 7.06 37.02
C LEU A 765 -13.85 7.46 36.21
N TYR A 766 -13.69 7.65 34.90
CA TYR A 766 -14.75 8.01 33.96
C TYR A 766 -14.99 6.89 32.95
N LYS A 767 -16.21 6.32 32.91
CA LYS A 767 -16.48 5.14 32.05
C LYS A 767 -16.65 5.45 30.57
N HIS A 768 -17.24 6.59 30.22
CA HIS A 768 -17.63 6.93 28.84
C HIS A 768 -16.98 8.21 28.29
N LEU A 769 -16.14 8.90 29.06
CA LEU A 769 -15.51 10.15 28.64
C LEU A 769 -14.48 9.95 27.51
N GLY A 770 -13.87 8.77 27.42
CA GLY A 770 -12.85 8.45 26.42
C GLY A 770 -13.33 8.51 24.96
N THR A 771 -14.63 8.41 24.70
CA THR A 771 -15.17 8.50 23.33
C THR A 771 -15.23 9.91 22.77
N TYR A 772 -15.02 10.94 23.60
CA TYR A 772 -15.04 12.36 23.21
C TYR A 772 -13.64 12.99 23.17
N LEU A 773 -12.60 12.22 23.48
CA LEU A 773 -11.20 12.64 23.47
C LEU A 773 -10.54 12.09 22.19
N SER A 774 -10.33 12.96 21.20
CA SER A 774 -9.88 12.55 19.86
C SER A 774 -8.60 11.70 19.89
N THR A 775 -8.58 10.66 19.05
CA THR A 775 -7.42 9.80 18.80
C THR A 775 -6.56 10.29 17.62
N GLU A 776 -6.95 11.39 16.97
CA GLU A 776 -6.13 12.10 16.00
C GLU A 776 -4.81 12.56 16.64
N ASN A 777 -3.69 12.37 15.93
CA ASN A 777 -2.33 12.68 16.40
C ASN A 777 -1.86 11.88 17.64
N ALA A 778 -2.51 10.77 18.01
CA ALA A 778 -2.08 9.94 19.12
C ALA A 778 -0.70 9.28 18.85
N SER A 779 0.27 9.43 19.77
CA SER A 779 1.67 8.98 19.57
C SER A 779 1.89 7.50 19.88
N MET A 780 1.14 6.62 19.22
CA MET A 780 1.23 5.17 19.40
C MET A 780 2.48 4.56 18.77
N LYS A 781 2.90 3.42 19.34
CA LYS A 781 3.93 2.55 18.77
C LYS A 781 3.24 1.32 18.19
N PHE A 782 3.56 1.00 16.94
CA PHE A 782 3.07 -0.17 16.23
C PHE A 782 4.22 -1.18 16.08
N SER A 783 3.93 -2.47 16.22
CA SER A 783 4.89 -3.55 15.97
C SER A 783 5.18 -3.67 14.47
N SER A 784 6.42 -4.01 14.10
CA SER A 784 6.91 -3.92 12.70
C SER A 784 6.10 -4.73 11.67
N GLU A 785 5.42 -5.81 12.09
CA GLU A 785 4.61 -6.66 11.21
C GLU A 785 3.26 -6.02 10.85
N ALA A 786 2.86 -4.96 11.57
CA ALA A 786 1.60 -4.25 11.39
C ALA A 786 1.68 -3.14 10.32
N LEU A 787 2.69 -3.06 9.45
CA LEU A 787 2.89 -1.88 8.60
C LEU A 787 2.03 -1.83 7.29
N GLY A 788 1.12 -2.79 7.07
CA GLY A 788 0.45 -3.00 5.77
C GLY A 788 -1.06 -2.71 5.68
N THR A 789 -1.78 -2.45 6.78
CA THR A 789 -3.26 -2.28 6.78
C THR A 789 -3.71 -0.99 7.46
N ASN A 790 -4.96 -0.58 7.18
CA ASN A 790 -5.54 0.62 7.78
C ASN A 790 -6.09 0.30 9.19
N TYR A 791 -5.47 0.84 10.24
CA TYR A 791 -5.99 0.72 11.61
C TYR A 791 -6.89 1.92 11.95
N SER A 792 -8.06 1.65 12.53
CA SER A 792 -8.77 2.66 13.31
C SER A 792 -8.30 2.58 14.76
N VAL A 793 -8.28 3.73 15.43
CA VAL A 793 -7.74 3.83 16.79
C VAL A 793 -8.83 4.33 17.72
N ILE A 794 -9.15 3.51 18.72
CA ILE A 794 -10.19 3.78 19.71
C ILE A 794 -9.62 3.77 21.12
N VAL A 795 -10.18 4.60 22.00
CA VAL A 795 -9.92 4.54 23.44
C VAL A 795 -10.74 3.36 24.00
N ASN A 796 -10.11 2.22 24.25
CA ASN A 796 -10.80 0.98 24.62
C ASN A 796 -10.85 0.73 26.14
N SER A 797 -10.65 1.77 26.96
CA SER A 797 -10.78 1.70 28.41
C SER A 797 -11.54 2.89 28.99
N PRO A 798 -12.06 2.78 30.23
CA PRO A 798 -12.32 3.96 31.06
C PRO A 798 -11.08 4.86 31.15
N VAL A 799 -11.30 6.16 31.36
CA VAL A 799 -10.23 7.12 31.69
C VAL A 799 -10.04 7.11 33.20
N ILE A 800 -8.81 6.91 33.67
CA ILE A 800 -8.45 6.89 35.10
C ILE A 800 -7.45 8.00 35.42
N THR A 801 -7.83 8.90 36.31
CA THR A 801 -7.08 10.10 36.70
C THR A 801 -6.50 9.91 38.10
N ALA A 802 -5.26 10.32 38.28
CA ALA A 802 -4.62 10.42 39.59
C ALA A 802 -3.80 11.71 39.67
N ALA A 803 -4.00 12.50 40.71
CA ALA A 803 -3.27 13.74 40.95
C ALA A 803 -2.87 13.90 42.42
N ILE A 804 -1.68 14.46 42.67
CA ILE A 804 -1.09 14.69 43.99
C ILE A 804 -0.55 16.12 44.05
N ASN A 805 -1.09 16.96 44.92
CA ASN A 805 -0.79 18.40 45.06
C ASN A 805 -1.05 19.25 43.79
N LYS A 806 -1.59 20.46 43.93
CA LYS A 806 -2.12 21.28 42.82
C LYS A 806 -1.07 22.03 41.97
N ASP A 807 0.18 22.11 42.42
CA ASP A 807 1.12 23.16 41.98
C ASP A 807 1.82 22.93 40.62
N SER A 808 1.67 21.76 40.00
CA SER A 808 2.42 21.39 38.79
C SER A 808 1.59 20.54 37.84
N ASN A 809 1.54 20.93 36.55
CA ASN A 809 0.73 20.26 35.50
C ASN A 809 1.09 18.78 35.26
N LYS A 810 2.30 18.35 35.65
CA LYS A 810 2.73 16.94 35.70
C LYS A 810 3.58 16.75 36.95
N VAL A 811 3.29 15.72 37.74
CA VAL A 811 4.13 15.29 38.88
C VAL A 811 4.87 14.03 38.46
N TYR A 812 6.20 14.07 38.45
CA TYR A 812 7.04 12.92 38.14
C TYR A 812 7.32 12.09 39.39
N LEU A 813 7.32 10.77 39.25
CA LEU A 813 7.46 9.80 40.35
C LEU A 813 8.75 8.99 40.20
N SER A 814 9.43 8.71 41.32
CA SER A 814 10.55 7.76 41.34
C SER A 814 10.07 6.31 41.23
N ASP A 815 9.02 5.95 41.97
CA ASP A 815 8.30 4.69 41.81
C ASP A 815 7.12 4.92 40.84
N PRO A 816 7.04 4.24 39.69
CA PRO A 816 5.99 4.49 38.71
C PRO A 816 4.60 4.11 39.22
N VAL A 817 3.58 4.86 38.77
CA VAL A 817 2.18 4.53 39.03
C VAL A 817 1.77 3.34 38.16
N ILE A 818 1.16 2.33 38.78
CA ILE A 818 0.69 1.12 38.08
C ILE A 818 -0.83 1.15 38.03
N PHE A 819 -1.41 1.01 36.84
CA PHE A 819 -2.86 0.87 36.69
C PHE A 819 -3.23 -0.34 35.83
N THR A 820 -4.35 -0.96 36.17
CA THR A 820 -5.00 -2.02 35.39
C THR A 820 -6.40 -1.55 35.06
N VAL A 821 -6.78 -1.65 33.78
CA VAL A 821 -8.12 -1.26 33.30
C VAL A 821 -8.72 -2.36 32.42
N ARG A 822 -10.04 -2.48 32.48
CA ARG A 822 -10.82 -3.43 31.68
C ARG A 822 -11.09 -2.87 30.28
N HIS A 823 -10.98 -3.73 29.27
CA HIS A 823 -11.36 -3.40 27.90
C HIS A 823 -12.88 -3.24 27.76
N ILE A 824 -13.32 -2.18 27.08
CA ILE A 824 -14.74 -1.90 26.80
C ILE A 824 -15.24 -2.89 25.75
N GLN A 825 -14.56 -2.94 24.61
CA GLN A 825 -14.78 -3.89 23.52
C GLN A 825 -13.83 -5.09 23.67
N GLN A 826 -14.42 -6.29 23.69
CA GLN A 826 -13.74 -7.58 23.76
C GLN A 826 -13.97 -8.31 22.44
N SER A 827 -12.93 -8.40 21.61
CA SER A 827 -12.95 -9.03 20.28
C SER A 827 -11.81 -10.06 20.18
N GLU A 828 -11.92 -11.05 19.29
CA GLU A 828 -11.06 -12.25 19.32
C GLU A 828 -9.73 -12.12 18.58
N GLU A 829 -9.56 -11.06 17.78
CA GLU A 829 -8.41 -10.83 16.91
C GLU A 829 -7.19 -10.22 17.63
N ASN A 830 -6.07 -10.08 16.92
CA ASN A 830 -4.78 -9.64 17.49
C ASN A 830 -4.71 -8.12 17.66
N PHE A 831 -5.05 -7.63 18.85
CA PHE A 831 -4.99 -6.21 19.18
C PHE A 831 -3.65 -5.79 19.79
N ASN A 832 -3.20 -4.58 19.43
CA ASN A 832 -2.05 -3.90 20.04
C ASN A 832 -2.55 -2.81 21.02
N PRO A 833 -2.64 -3.09 22.34
CA PRO A 833 -3.01 -2.10 23.34
C PRO A 833 -1.80 -1.21 23.72
N ASN A 834 -1.96 0.10 23.59
CA ASN A 834 -0.98 1.11 23.97
C ASN A 834 -1.42 1.85 25.25
N CYS A 835 -0.52 1.90 26.24
CA CYS A 835 -0.70 2.67 27.47
C CYS A 835 -0.44 4.16 27.20
N SER A 836 -1.45 5.00 27.38
CA SER A 836 -1.38 6.42 27.03
C SER A 836 -1.90 7.33 28.15
N PHE A 837 -1.51 8.59 28.11
CA PHE A 837 -2.07 9.66 28.92
C PHE A 837 -2.58 10.83 28.07
N TRP A 838 -3.54 11.60 28.60
CA TRP A 838 -4.08 12.79 27.94
C TRP A 838 -3.18 14.00 28.20
N SER A 839 -2.48 14.47 27.16
CA SER A 839 -1.62 15.65 27.21
C SER A 839 -2.39 16.85 26.64
N TYR A 840 -2.73 17.83 27.48
CA TYR A 840 -3.59 18.97 27.09
C TYR A 840 -3.08 20.32 27.60
N SER A 841 -3.46 21.39 26.91
CA SER A 841 -3.15 22.76 27.31
C SER A 841 -4.32 23.40 28.05
N ARG A 842 -4.09 23.83 29.30
CA ARG A 842 -5.06 24.54 30.15
C ARG A 842 -5.55 25.88 29.56
N ARG A 843 -4.87 26.43 28.54
CA ARG A 843 -5.29 27.68 27.86
C ARG A 843 -6.33 27.46 26.76
N SER A 844 -6.17 26.43 25.93
CA SER A 844 -7.09 26.10 24.83
C SER A 844 -8.23 25.17 25.28
N MET A 845 -7.96 24.33 26.28
CA MET A 845 -8.71 23.10 26.61
C MET A 845 -8.72 22.12 25.42
N THR A 846 -7.59 21.97 24.73
CA THR A 846 -7.36 20.95 23.70
C THR A 846 -6.12 20.11 24.02
N GLY A 847 -6.05 18.89 23.51
CA GLY A 847 -4.98 17.94 23.80
C GLY A 847 -4.97 16.74 22.85
N PHE A 848 -4.06 15.80 23.12
CA PHE A 848 -3.87 14.55 22.38
C PHE A 848 -3.42 13.41 23.31
N TRP A 849 -3.57 12.16 22.86
CA TRP A 849 -3.08 10.98 23.59
C TRP A 849 -1.58 10.75 23.35
N SER A 850 -0.78 10.72 24.42
CA SER A 850 0.66 10.46 24.33
C SER A 850 1.06 9.14 25.03
N THR A 851 1.99 8.39 24.43
CA THR A 851 2.62 7.20 25.05
C THR A 851 3.96 7.50 25.74
N GLN A 852 4.39 8.76 25.79
CA GLN A 852 5.60 9.17 26.50
C GLN A 852 5.52 8.76 27.98
N ASP A 853 6.66 8.34 28.56
CA ASP A 853 6.79 7.97 29.98
C ASP A 853 5.86 6.85 30.50
N CYS A 854 5.10 6.22 29.61
CA CYS A 854 4.22 5.07 29.89
C CYS A 854 4.75 3.79 29.23
N ARG A 855 4.55 2.66 29.89
CA ARG A 855 4.98 1.33 29.45
C ARG A 855 3.88 0.29 29.70
N LEU A 856 3.71 -0.62 28.74
CA LEU A 856 2.88 -1.81 28.91
C LEU A 856 3.64 -2.82 29.79
N LEU A 857 3.02 -3.24 30.91
CA LEU A 857 3.55 -4.33 31.74
C LEU A 857 3.03 -5.70 31.31
N GLY A 858 1.78 -5.73 30.82
CA GLY A 858 1.16 -6.94 30.29
C GLY A 858 -0.29 -6.69 29.87
N THR A 859 -0.79 -7.52 28.97
CA THR A 859 -2.17 -7.47 28.51
C THR A 859 -2.79 -8.88 28.46
N ASN A 860 -4.09 -8.93 28.61
CA ASN A 860 -4.95 -10.09 28.47
C ASN A 860 -6.22 -9.64 27.72
N ARG A 861 -6.96 -10.54 27.08
CA ARG A 861 -8.15 -10.23 26.24
C ARG A 861 -9.14 -9.26 26.91
N THR A 862 -9.26 -9.30 28.23
CA THR A 862 -10.20 -8.49 29.02
C THR A 862 -9.59 -7.30 29.76
N HIS A 863 -8.26 -7.25 29.99
CA HIS A 863 -7.62 -6.24 30.84
C HIS A 863 -6.19 -5.94 30.39
N THR A 864 -5.77 -4.68 30.48
CA THR A 864 -4.38 -4.24 30.26
C THR A 864 -3.82 -3.58 31.51
N THR A 865 -2.55 -3.89 31.82
CA THR A 865 -1.80 -3.31 32.96
C THR A 865 -0.63 -2.47 32.45
N CYS A 866 -0.59 -1.24 32.92
CA CYS A 866 0.32 -0.17 32.50
C CYS A 866 1.13 0.38 33.68
N SER A 867 2.28 0.95 33.37
CA SER A 867 3.20 1.62 34.30
C SER A 867 3.64 2.95 33.73
N CYS A 868 3.39 4.07 34.41
CA CYS A 868 3.83 5.41 33.98
C CYS A 868 4.64 6.13 35.07
N THR A 869 5.64 6.94 34.70
CA THR A 869 6.51 7.65 35.66
C THR A 869 6.01 9.05 36.05
N HIS A 870 4.75 9.39 35.75
CA HIS A 870 4.13 10.65 36.12
C HIS A 870 2.66 10.46 36.55
N LEU A 871 1.99 11.54 36.96
CA LEU A 871 0.58 11.59 37.34
C LEU A 871 -0.22 12.57 36.47
N THR A 872 -1.24 12.05 35.78
CA THR A 872 -2.14 12.73 34.82
C THR A 872 -3.46 11.93 34.65
N ASN A 873 -4.13 12.06 33.51
CA ASN A 873 -5.30 11.26 33.10
C ASN A 873 -4.86 10.13 32.15
N PHE A 874 -5.11 8.87 32.48
CA PHE A 874 -4.64 7.69 31.74
C PHE A 874 -5.75 6.91 31.04
N ALA A 875 -5.42 6.26 29.92
CA ALA A 875 -6.28 5.28 29.25
C ALA A 875 -5.44 4.26 28.44
N VAL A 876 -6.10 3.23 27.94
CA VAL A 876 -5.53 2.27 26.98
C VAL A 876 -6.17 2.51 25.61
N LEU A 877 -5.35 2.90 24.64
CA LEU A 877 -5.74 2.98 23.24
C LEU A 877 -5.53 1.61 22.59
N MET A 878 -6.42 1.24 21.69
CA MET A 878 -6.36 -0.04 21.00
C MET A 878 -6.44 0.23 19.50
N ALA A 879 -5.41 -0.21 18.77
CA ALA A 879 -5.45 -0.22 17.32
C ALA A 879 -6.40 -1.36 16.88
N HIS A 880 -7.60 -1.00 16.45
CA HIS A 880 -8.52 -1.93 15.81
C HIS A 880 -8.06 -2.11 14.36
N VAL A 881 -7.85 -3.36 13.96
CA VAL A 881 -7.66 -3.66 12.54
C VAL A 881 -9.05 -3.60 11.91
N ASP A 882 -9.38 -2.48 11.27
CA ASP A 882 -10.45 -2.50 10.27
C ASP A 882 -9.92 -3.33 9.11
N VAL A 883 -10.14 -4.65 9.19
CA VAL A 883 -9.95 -5.58 8.08
C VAL A 883 -10.97 -5.19 7.02
N LYS A 884 -10.58 -4.22 6.19
CA LYS A 884 -11.03 -4.13 4.82
C LYS A 884 -10.72 -5.49 4.20
N ASN A 885 -11.71 -6.38 4.19
CA ASN A 885 -11.71 -7.58 3.38
C ASN A 885 -11.25 -7.17 1.97
N ALA A 886 -10.36 -7.96 1.37
CA ALA A 886 -9.70 -7.60 0.10
C ALA A 886 -10.72 -7.06 -0.89
N ASP A 887 -10.43 -5.90 -1.51
CA ASP A 887 -11.41 -5.04 -2.20
C ASP A 887 -12.52 -5.88 -2.85
N PRO A 888 -13.82 -5.64 -2.60
CA PRO A 888 -14.90 -6.60 -2.93
C PRO A 888 -15.01 -6.95 -4.42
N VAL A 889 -14.28 -6.24 -5.29
CA VAL A 889 -14.00 -6.59 -6.69
C VAL A 889 -13.20 -7.90 -6.81
N HIS A 890 -12.20 -8.15 -5.95
CA HIS A 890 -11.39 -9.36 -5.93
C HIS A 890 -12.19 -10.59 -5.50
N ASP A 891 -12.89 -10.53 -4.36
CA ASP A 891 -13.76 -11.63 -3.91
C ASP A 891 -14.81 -11.96 -4.97
N LEU A 892 -15.47 -10.94 -5.53
CA LEU A 892 -16.41 -11.09 -6.65
C LEU A 892 -15.76 -11.70 -7.91
N LEU A 893 -14.48 -11.40 -8.18
CA LEU A 893 -13.76 -11.96 -9.33
C LEU A 893 -13.38 -13.42 -9.10
N LEU A 894 -12.99 -13.82 -7.88
CA LEU A 894 -12.79 -15.24 -7.54
C LEU A 894 -14.11 -16.02 -7.59
N ASP A 895 -15.22 -15.44 -7.11
CA ASP A 895 -16.55 -16.04 -7.23
C ASP A 895 -16.98 -16.22 -8.70
N VAL A 896 -16.74 -15.22 -9.56
CA VAL A 896 -17.02 -15.35 -11.00
C VAL A 896 -16.13 -16.41 -11.66
N ILE A 897 -14.84 -16.48 -11.31
CA ILE A 897 -13.92 -17.49 -11.86
C ILE A 897 -14.30 -18.90 -11.39
N THR A 898 -14.62 -19.10 -10.10
CA THR A 898 -15.06 -20.41 -9.59
C THR A 898 -16.35 -20.87 -10.25
N TRP A 899 -17.39 -20.02 -10.29
CA TRP A 899 -18.68 -20.38 -10.88
C TRP A 899 -18.59 -20.72 -12.37
N VAL A 900 -17.91 -19.89 -13.16
CA VAL A 900 -17.78 -20.11 -14.61
C VAL A 900 -16.88 -21.32 -14.91
N GLY A 901 -15.75 -21.44 -14.21
CA GLY A 901 -14.80 -22.53 -14.41
C GLY A 901 -15.33 -23.89 -13.96
N ILE A 902 -15.95 -23.99 -12.78
CA ILE A 902 -16.56 -25.24 -12.29
C ILE A 902 -17.72 -25.67 -13.20
N LEU A 903 -18.56 -24.74 -13.69
CA LEU A 903 -19.62 -25.08 -14.63
C LEU A 903 -19.08 -25.67 -15.95
N LEU A 904 -17.96 -25.13 -16.46
CA LEU A 904 -17.25 -25.68 -17.63
C LEU A 904 -16.64 -27.05 -17.34
N SER A 905 -16.00 -27.22 -16.17
CA SER A 905 -15.42 -28.48 -15.70
C SER A 905 -16.47 -29.59 -15.60
N LEU A 906 -17.61 -29.31 -14.97
CA LEU A 906 -18.73 -30.25 -14.82
C LEU A 906 -19.28 -30.74 -16.17
N VAL A 907 -19.37 -29.87 -17.19
CA VAL A 907 -19.77 -30.26 -18.56
C VAL A 907 -18.71 -31.17 -19.18
N CYS A 908 -17.43 -30.84 -19.09
CA CYS A 908 -16.33 -31.67 -19.58
C CYS A 908 -16.28 -33.05 -18.90
N LEU A 909 -16.43 -33.10 -17.58
CA LEU A 909 -16.45 -34.34 -16.79
C LEU A 909 -17.68 -35.19 -17.10
N LEU A 910 -18.87 -34.59 -17.26
CA LEU A 910 -20.08 -35.32 -17.65
C LEU A 910 -19.92 -35.99 -19.02
N ILE A 911 -19.29 -35.31 -19.99
CA ILE A 911 -18.96 -35.90 -21.29
C ILE A 911 -17.95 -37.05 -21.11
N CYS A 912 -16.89 -36.90 -20.31
CA CYS A 912 -15.94 -37.99 -20.03
C CYS A 912 -16.62 -39.23 -19.43
N ILE A 913 -17.49 -39.02 -18.43
CA ILE A 913 -18.24 -40.09 -17.76
C ILE A 913 -19.16 -40.79 -18.77
N PHE A 914 -19.82 -40.03 -19.66
CA PHE A 914 -20.60 -40.60 -20.76
C PHE A 914 -19.73 -41.46 -21.70
N THR A 915 -18.58 -40.94 -22.14
CA THR A 915 -17.61 -41.68 -23.00
C THR A 915 -17.22 -43.02 -22.38
N PHE A 916 -16.77 -43.01 -21.12
CA PHE A 916 -16.29 -44.22 -20.44
C PHE A 916 -17.41 -45.15 -19.93
N CYS A 917 -18.68 -44.74 -19.97
CA CYS A 917 -19.81 -45.59 -19.61
C CYS A 917 -20.52 -46.22 -20.81
N PHE A 918 -20.70 -45.49 -21.92
CA PHE A 918 -21.46 -45.98 -23.08
C PHE A 918 -20.62 -46.86 -24.02
N PHE A 919 -19.34 -46.53 -24.23
CA PHE A 919 -18.48 -47.30 -25.13
C PHE A 919 -17.89 -48.54 -24.45
N ARG A 920 -18.68 -49.63 -24.38
CA ARG A 920 -18.25 -50.95 -23.87
C ARG A 920 -16.94 -51.48 -24.48
N GLY A 921 -16.57 -51.06 -25.69
CA GLY A 921 -15.30 -51.42 -26.34
C GLY A 921 -14.04 -50.78 -25.73
N LEU A 922 -14.18 -49.84 -24.77
CA LEU A 922 -13.07 -49.13 -24.12
C LEU A 922 -12.84 -49.57 -22.66
N GLN A 923 -13.41 -50.69 -22.21
CA GLN A 923 -13.52 -51.05 -20.79
C GLN A 923 -12.26 -51.75 -20.19
N SER A 924 -11.11 -51.06 -20.28
CA SER A 924 -9.83 -51.45 -19.66
C SER A 924 -9.75 -51.13 -18.16
N ASP A 925 -8.85 -51.78 -17.43
CA ASP A 925 -8.55 -51.50 -16.00
C ASP A 925 -8.05 -50.05 -15.81
N ARG A 926 -7.19 -49.53 -16.70
CA ARG A 926 -6.78 -48.11 -16.72
C ARG A 926 -7.98 -47.18 -16.92
N ASN A 927 -8.90 -47.52 -17.82
CA ASN A 927 -10.10 -46.72 -18.07
C ASN A 927 -11.14 -46.84 -16.94
N THR A 928 -11.05 -47.88 -16.10
CA THR A 928 -11.85 -48.03 -14.88
C THR A 928 -11.36 -47.06 -13.79
N ILE A 929 -10.05 -46.91 -13.63
CA ILE A 929 -9.44 -45.89 -12.75
C ILE A 929 -9.86 -44.48 -13.18
N HIS A 930 -9.70 -44.16 -14.48
CA HIS A 930 -10.11 -42.86 -15.05
C HIS A 930 -11.60 -42.56 -14.86
N LYS A 931 -12.48 -43.54 -15.07
CA LYS A 931 -13.91 -43.40 -14.80
C LYS A 931 -14.19 -43.04 -13.33
N ASN A 932 -13.56 -43.72 -12.37
CA ASN A 932 -13.79 -43.46 -10.95
C ASN A 932 -13.21 -42.10 -10.50
N LEU A 933 -12.07 -41.68 -11.08
CA LEU A 933 -11.50 -40.34 -10.87
C LEU A 933 -12.46 -39.25 -11.37
N CYS A 934 -12.97 -39.36 -12.60
CA CYS A 934 -13.95 -38.41 -13.13
C CYS A 934 -15.24 -38.35 -12.29
N VAL A 935 -15.73 -39.49 -11.81
CA VAL A 935 -16.92 -39.57 -10.95
C VAL A 935 -16.68 -38.94 -9.58
N SER A 936 -15.51 -39.14 -8.96
CA SER A 936 -15.20 -38.51 -7.66
C SER A 936 -15.06 -36.98 -7.78
N LEU A 937 -14.40 -36.48 -8.83
CA LEU A 937 -14.30 -35.04 -9.09
C LEU A 937 -15.66 -34.40 -9.41
N PHE A 938 -16.46 -35.02 -10.30
CA PHE A 938 -17.79 -34.51 -10.66
C PHE A 938 -18.72 -34.39 -9.44
N ILE A 939 -18.67 -35.35 -8.51
CA ILE A 939 -19.44 -35.29 -7.27
C ILE A 939 -18.87 -34.22 -6.32
N ALA A 940 -17.56 -34.12 -6.16
CA ALA A 940 -16.93 -33.09 -5.32
C ALA A 940 -17.24 -31.66 -5.81
N GLU A 941 -17.09 -31.39 -7.11
CA GLU A 941 -17.40 -30.11 -7.75
C GLU A 941 -18.90 -29.76 -7.62
N THR A 942 -19.80 -30.75 -7.80
CA THR A 942 -21.25 -30.55 -7.61
C THR A 942 -21.60 -30.25 -6.15
N LEU A 943 -20.99 -30.95 -5.18
CA LEU A 943 -21.20 -30.70 -3.75
C LEU A 943 -20.62 -29.34 -3.31
N PHE A 944 -19.51 -28.90 -3.91
CA PHE A 944 -18.92 -27.60 -3.64
C PHE A 944 -19.86 -26.47 -4.09
N LEU A 945 -20.31 -26.51 -5.35
CA LEU A 945 -21.22 -25.54 -5.94
C LEU A 945 -22.58 -25.45 -5.22
N THR A 946 -23.07 -26.56 -4.67
CA THR A 946 -24.39 -26.61 -3.99
C THR A 946 -24.33 -26.41 -2.48
N GLY A 947 -23.19 -26.72 -1.84
CA GLY A 947 -23.04 -26.72 -0.38
C GLY A 947 -22.43 -25.44 0.22
N ILE A 948 -21.60 -24.71 -0.54
CA ILE A 948 -20.75 -23.64 0.02
C ILE A 948 -21.57 -22.55 0.75
N ASN A 949 -22.70 -22.12 0.17
CA ASN A 949 -23.56 -21.04 0.68
C ASN A 949 -24.79 -21.56 1.46
N ARG A 950 -24.66 -22.66 2.22
CA ARG A 950 -25.77 -23.26 3.00
C ARG A 950 -25.48 -23.39 4.51
N ALA A 951 -24.85 -22.37 5.09
CA ALA A 951 -24.50 -22.30 6.50
C ALA A 951 -25.70 -22.35 7.47
N ASP A 952 -26.90 -21.94 7.03
CA ASP A 952 -28.12 -21.82 7.86
C ASP A 952 -28.56 -23.12 8.58
N GLN A 953 -28.05 -24.28 8.18
CA GLN A 953 -28.40 -25.57 8.77
C GLN A 953 -27.13 -26.34 9.17
N PRO A 954 -26.70 -26.27 10.45
CA PRO A 954 -25.39 -26.79 10.87
C PRO A 954 -25.24 -28.31 10.66
N ILE A 955 -26.32 -29.08 10.81
CA ILE A 955 -26.31 -30.53 10.56
C ILE A 955 -26.10 -30.84 9.06
N ALA A 956 -26.77 -30.10 8.17
CA ALA A 956 -26.58 -30.27 6.73
C ALA A 956 -25.17 -29.82 6.32
N CYS A 957 -24.72 -28.67 6.83
CA CYS A 957 -23.40 -28.09 6.60
C CYS A 957 -22.26 -29.06 6.99
N ALA A 958 -22.37 -29.73 8.14
CA ALA A 958 -21.44 -30.78 8.57
C ALA A 958 -21.45 -32.01 7.64
N VAL A 959 -22.62 -32.45 7.18
CA VAL A 959 -22.74 -33.57 6.21
C VAL A 959 -22.13 -33.21 4.85
N PHE A 960 -22.36 -32.00 4.34
CA PHE A 960 -21.70 -31.51 3.11
C PHE A 960 -20.18 -31.50 3.27
N ALA A 961 -19.66 -30.93 4.37
CA ALA A 961 -18.22 -30.91 4.64
C ALA A 961 -17.61 -32.32 4.75
N ALA A 962 -18.32 -33.29 5.36
CA ALA A 962 -17.86 -34.67 5.49
C ALA A 962 -17.86 -35.43 4.15
N LEU A 963 -18.89 -35.24 3.31
CA LEU A 963 -18.94 -35.80 1.96
C LEU A 963 -17.85 -35.19 1.06
N LEU A 964 -17.65 -33.87 1.13
CA LEU A 964 -16.60 -33.18 0.40
C LEU A 964 -15.20 -33.69 0.76
N HIS A 965 -14.91 -33.83 2.07
CA HIS A 965 -13.67 -34.45 2.55
C HIS A 965 -13.46 -35.84 1.91
N PHE A 966 -14.48 -36.69 1.95
CA PHE A 966 -14.43 -38.03 1.36
C PHE A 966 -14.16 -38.01 -0.15
N PHE A 967 -14.89 -37.21 -0.94
CA PHE A 967 -14.75 -37.24 -2.41
C PHE A 967 -13.45 -36.61 -2.91
N PHE A 968 -12.94 -35.53 -2.30
CA PHE A 968 -11.62 -35.00 -2.65
C PHE A 968 -10.49 -35.97 -2.28
N LEU A 969 -10.53 -36.56 -1.09
CA LEU A 969 -9.54 -37.56 -0.66
C LEU A 969 -9.61 -38.84 -1.53
N ALA A 970 -10.80 -39.23 -1.97
CA ALA A 970 -10.98 -40.31 -2.93
C ALA A 970 -10.35 -40.00 -4.29
N ALA A 971 -10.53 -38.78 -4.83
CA ALA A 971 -9.90 -38.35 -6.07
C ALA A 971 -8.35 -38.45 -6.00
N PHE A 972 -7.75 -38.03 -4.88
CA PHE A 972 -6.31 -38.23 -4.65
C PHE A 972 -5.90 -39.72 -4.68
N THR A 973 -6.64 -40.61 -4.00
CA THR A 973 -6.33 -42.05 -4.06
C THR A 973 -6.59 -42.68 -5.43
N TRP A 974 -7.55 -42.19 -6.22
CA TRP A 974 -7.73 -42.67 -7.60
C TRP A 974 -6.62 -42.19 -8.54
N MET A 975 -6.10 -40.97 -8.36
CA MET A 975 -4.90 -40.52 -9.08
C MET A 975 -3.64 -41.28 -8.63
N PHE A 976 -3.51 -41.60 -7.34
CA PHE A 976 -2.44 -42.48 -6.84
C PHE A 976 -2.45 -43.86 -7.50
N LEU A 977 -3.64 -44.45 -7.65
CA LEU A 977 -3.80 -45.71 -8.39
C LEU A 977 -3.49 -45.55 -9.89
N GLU A 978 -3.62 -44.36 -10.49
CA GLU A 978 -3.10 -44.12 -11.83
C GLU A 978 -1.57 -44.13 -11.89
N GLY A 979 -0.90 -43.43 -10.96
CA GLY A 979 0.57 -43.42 -10.85
C GLY A 979 1.14 -44.83 -10.67
N VAL A 980 0.54 -45.62 -9.79
CA VAL A 980 0.88 -47.04 -9.58
C VAL A 980 0.56 -47.89 -10.81
N GLN A 981 -0.55 -47.67 -11.51
CA GLN A 981 -0.89 -48.41 -12.74
C GLN A 981 0.09 -48.11 -13.90
N LEU A 982 0.60 -46.87 -14.00
CA LEU A 982 1.63 -46.49 -14.96
C LEU A 982 2.97 -47.15 -14.62
N TYR A 983 3.35 -47.16 -13.34
CA TYR A 983 4.56 -47.84 -12.86
C TYR A 983 4.51 -49.36 -13.15
N ILE A 984 3.40 -50.04 -12.81
CA ILE A 984 3.23 -51.48 -13.07
C ILE A 984 3.35 -51.79 -14.57
N MET A 985 2.70 -51.00 -15.43
CA MET A 985 2.75 -51.16 -16.89
C MET A 985 4.16 -50.95 -17.49
N LEU A 986 5.06 -50.27 -16.76
CA LEU A 986 6.46 -50.01 -17.18
C LEU A 986 7.45 -51.05 -16.59
N VAL A 987 6.97 -52.01 -15.79
CA VAL A 987 7.80 -53.03 -15.12
C VAL A 987 7.35 -54.45 -15.47
N GLU A 988 6.04 -54.71 -15.55
CA GLU A 988 5.47 -56.00 -15.93
C GLU A 988 5.15 -56.03 -17.44
N VAL A 989 6.05 -56.60 -18.24
CA VAL A 989 5.96 -56.64 -19.73
C VAL A 989 5.00 -57.73 -20.26
N PHE A 990 4.35 -58.50 -19.37
CA PHE A 990 3.38 -59.54 -19.73
C PHE A 990 2.04 -59.30 -19.04
N GLU A 991 0.93 -59.44 -19.79
CA GLU A 991 -0.42 -59.24 -19.28
C GLU A 991 -0.76 -60.27 -18.18
N SER A 992 -1.04 -59.81 -16.95
CA SER A 992 -1.43 -60.73 -15.88
C SER A 992 -2.90 -61.13 -16.02
N GLU A 993 -3.14 -62.43 -16.17
CA GLU A 993 -4.44 -63.06 -16.49
C GLU A 993 -5.56 -62.88 -15.44
N HIS A 994 -5.29 -62.20 -14.32
CA HIS A 994 -6.22 -62.00 -13.20
C HIS A 994 -6.55 -60.51 -13.00
N SER A 995 -7.84 -60.14 -13.05
CA SER A 995 -8.27 -58.74 -12.96
C SER A 995 -8.12 -58.17 -11.54
N ARG A 996 -7.26 -57.15 -11.39
CA ARG A 996 -6.88 -56.55 -10.10
C ARG A 996 -7.94 -55.57 -9.54
N LYS A 997 -9.05 -55.33 -10.27
CA LYS A 997 -10.13 -54.34 -9.97
C LYS A 997 -10.61 -54.32 -8.51
N ARG A 998 -10.76 -55.48 -7.87
CA ARG A 998 -11.24 -55.55 -6.48
C ARG A 998 -10.32 -54.80 -5.50
N TYR A 999 -9.00 -54.86 -5.71
CA TYR A 999 -8.03 -54.14 -4.89
C TYR A 999 -8.06 -52.64 -5.19
N PHE A 1000 -8.18 -52.23 -6.45
CA PHE A 1000 -8.32 -50.82 -6.80
C PHE A 1000 -9.55 -50.16 -6.15
N TYR A 1001 -10.71 -50.82 -6.16
CA TYR A 1001 -11.90 -50.31 -5.45
C TYR A 1001 -11.74 -50.30 -3.93
N LEU A 1002 -11.07 -51.30 -3.35
CA LEU A 1002 -10.81 -51.36 -1.91
C LEU A 1002 -9.87 -50.22 -1.45
N THR A 1003 -8.79 -49.96 -2.19
CA THR A 1003 -7.84 -48.88 -1.88
C THR A 1003 -8.44 -47.50 -2.17
N GLY A 1004 -9.04 -47.31 -3.36
CA GLY A 1004 -9.48 -46.00 -3.87
C GLY A 1004 -10.72 -45.39 -3.21
N TYR A 1005 -11.49 -46.18 -2.44
CA TYR A 1005 -12.57 -45.66 -1.58
C TYR A 1005 -12.44 -46.07 -0.10
N GLY A 1006 -11.79 -47.20 0.21
CA GLY A 1006 -11.65 -47.67 1.59
C GLY A 1006 -10.70 -46.84 2.44
N ILE A 1007 -9.58 -46.37 1.89
CA ILE A 1007 -8.64 -45.50 2.63
C ILE A 1007 -9.29 -44.13 2.94
N PRO A 1008 -9.91 -43.41 1.97
CA PRO A 1008 -10.68 -42.20 2.25
C PRO A 1008 -11.81 -42.42 3.27
N ALA A 1009 -12.56 -43.51 3.16
CA ALA A 1009 -13.65 -43.81 4.09
C ALA A 1009 -13.14 -44.03 5.54
N LEU A 1010 -12.02 -44.72 5.70
CA LEU A 1010 -11.40 -44.94 7.01
C LEU A 1010 -10.93 -43.62 7.65
N ILE A 1011 -10.27 -42.76 6.88
CA ILE A 1011 -9.76 -41.47 7.37
C ILE A 1011 -10.91 -40.54 7.80
N VAL A 1012 -11.96 -40.43 6.98
CA VAL A 1012 -13.14 -39.60 7.31
C VAL A 1012 -13.93 -40.19 8.49
N ALA A 1013 -14.05 -41.52 8.59
CA ALA A 1013 -14.71 -42.17 9.73
C ALA A 1013 -13.95 -41.93 11.05
N VAL A 1014 -12.61 -42.00 11.06
CA VAL A 1014 -11.79 -41.69 12.24
C VAL A 1014 -11.91 -40.21 12.59
N SER A 1015 -11.83 -39.31 11.62
CA SER A 1015 -11.94 -37.86 11.85
C SER A 1015 -13.30 -37.47 12.44
N ALA A 1016 -14.39 -38.04 11.92
CA ALA A 1016 -15.74 -37.84 12.45
C ALA A 1016 -15.97 -38.49 13.83
N ALA A 1017 -15.25 -39.56 14.16
CA ALA A 1017 -15.28 -40.16 15.50
C ALA A 1017 -14.49 -39.36 16.55
N VAL A 1018 -13.44 -38.64 16.14
CA VAL A 1018 -12.63 -37.78 17.01
C VAL A 1018 -13.32 -36.44 17.26
N ASP A 1019 -13.72 -35.72 16.21
CA ASP A 1019 -14.49 -34.48 16.36
C ASP A 1019 -15.44 -34.23 15.17
N TYR A 1020 -16.71 -34.62 15.35
CA TYR A 1020 -17.77 -34.33 14.39
C TYR A 1020 -18.17 -32.84 14.32
N ARG A 1021 -17.74 -31.99 15.27
CA ARG A 1021 -18.11 -30.57 15.36
C ARG A 1021 -17.17 -29.64 14.59
N SER A 1022 -15.99 -30.13 14.21
CA SER A 1022 -15.05 -29.41 13.33
C SER A 1022 -15.35 -29.57 11.82
N TYR A 1023 -16.40 -30.32 11.48
CA TYR A 1023 -17.03 -30.27 10.15
C TYR A 1023 -18.05 -29.13 10.10
N GLY A 1024 -17.71 -28.05 9.37
CA GLY A 1024 -18.53 -26.85 9.24
C GLY A 1024 -17.96 -25.64 10.00
N THR A 1025 -18.15 -24.45 9.41
CA THR A 1025 -17.89 -23.15 10.03
C THR A 1025 -19.15 -22.28 9.92
N GLU A 1026 -19.20 -21.17 10.66
CA GLU A 1026 -20.37 -20.27 10.66
C GLU A 1026 -20.56 -19.51 9.33
N ARG A 1027 -19.56 -19.49 8.45
CA ARG A 1027 -19.60 -18.79 7.16
C ARG A 1027 -19.57 -19.73 5.94
N VAL A 1028 -18.92 -20.89 6.04
CA VAL A 1028 -18.69 -21.82 4.92
C VAL A 1028 -18.80 -23.29 5.35
N CYS A 1029 -19.47 -24.12 4.54
CA CYS A 1029 -19.63 -25.56 4.78
C CYS A 1029 -18.41 -26.40 4.36
N TRP A 1030 -17.27 -26.14 5.00
CA TRP A 1030 -16.01 -26.86 4.86
C TRP A 1030 -15.45 -27.30 6.23
N LEU A 1031 -14.32 -28.00 6.26
CA LEU A 1031 -13.58 -28.28 7.49
C LEU A 1031 -13.12 -26.97 8.15
N ARG A 1032 -13.12 -26.92 9.48
CA ARG A 1032 -12.56 -25.77 10.24
C ARG A 1032 -11.05 -25.66 10.05
N LEU A 1033 -10.58 -24.49 9.63
CA LEU A 1033 -9.16 -24.22 9.33
C LEU A 1033 -8.32 -23.94 10.58
N ASP A 1034 -8.96 -23.36 11.61
CA ASP A 1034 -8.31 -22.72 12.77
C ASP A 1034 -7.77 -23.71 13.82
N THR A 1035 -7.79 -25.01 13.51
CA THR A 1035 -7.45 -26.09 14.44
C THR A 1035 -6.68 -27.18 13.72
N TYR A 1036 -5.96 -28.02 14.48
CA TYR A 1036 -5.24 -29.18 13.95
C TYR A 1036 -6.12 -30.18 13.16
N PHE A 1037 -7.45 -30.04 13.20
CA PHE A 1037 -8.39 -30.86 12.42
C PHE A 1037 -8.12 -30.83 10.91
N ILE A 1038 -7.69 -29.69 10.34
CA ILE A 1038 -7.41 -29.57 8.90
C ILE A 1038 -6.27 -30.49 8.41
N TRP A 1039 -5.36 -30.89 9.30
CA TRP A 1039 -4.28 -31.85 8.99
C TRP A 1039 -4.80 -33.26 8.69
N SER A 1040 -6.03 -33.60 9.09
CA SER A 1040 -6.69 -34.86 8.68
C SER A 1040 -6.88 -34.98 7.16
N PHE A 1041 -6.96 -33.84 6.45
CA PHE A 1041 -7.00 -33.78 4.99
C PHE A 1041 -5.61 -33.49 4.39
N ILE A 1042 -4.91 -32.47 4.90
CA ILE A 1042 -3.61 -32.00 4.35
C ILE A 1042 -2.51 -33.06 4.47
N GLY A 1043 -2.42 -33.78 5.61
CA GLY A 1043 -1.40 -34.82 5.83
C GLY A 1043 -1.50 -35.97 4.82
N PRO A 1044 -2.66 -36.63 4.67
CA PRO A 1044 -2.86 -37.66 3.66
C PRO A 1044 -2.68 -37.15 2.22
N ALA A 1045 -3.16 -35.95 1.89
CA ALA A 1045 -3.02 -35.39 0.54
C ALA A 1045 -1.54 -35.14 0.17
N THR A 1046 -0.76 -34.50 1.06
CA THR A 1046 0.67 -34.25 0.83
C THR A 1046 1.48 -35.53 0.71
N LEU A 1047 1.21 -36.54 1.55
CA LEU A 1047 1.82 -37.87 1.45
C LEU A 1047 1.55 -38.52 0.08
N ILE A 1048 0.29 -38.48 -0.38
CA ILE A 1048 -0.12 -39.06 -1.66
C ILE A 1048 0.55 -38.32 -2.85
N ILE A 1049 0.61 -36.99 -2.82
CA ILE A 1049 1.28 -36.18 -3.84
C ILE A 1049 2.78 -36.52 -3.89
N MET A 1050 3.46 -36.60 -2.74
CA MET A 1050 4.89 -36.97 -2.68
C MET A 1050 5.17 -38.35 -3.26
N LEU A 1051 4.38 -39.37 -2.91
CA LEU A 1051 4.53 -40.71 -3.47
C LEU A 1051 4.27 -40.74 -4.98
N ASN A 1052 3.29 -39.97 -5.46
CA ASN A 1052 3.01 -39.81 -6.90
C ASN A 1052 4.18 -39.17 -7.65
N VAL A 1053 4.81 -38.13 -7.11
CA VAL A 1053 6.01 -37.50 -7.70
C VAL A 1053 7.18 -38.49 -7.78
N ILE A 1054 7.35 -39.36 -6.77
CA ILE A 1054 8.35 -40.43 -6.78
C ILE A 1054 8.07 -41.44 -7.90
N PHE A 1055 6.83 -41.94 -8.03
CA PHE A 1055 6.47 -42.85 -9.12
C PHE A 1055 6.60 -42.21 -10.51
N LEU A 1056 6.26 -40.93 -10.65
CA LEU A 1056 6.48 -40.14 -11.87
C LEU A 1056 7.97 -40.03 -12.21
N GLY A 1057 8.82 -39.71 -11.23
CA GLY A 1057 10.27 -39.62 -11.43
C GLY A 1057 10.90 -40.94 -11.89
N ILE A 1058 10.48 -42.06 -11.28
CA ILE A 1058 10.92 -43.40 -11.69
C ILE A 1058 10.41 -43.75 -13.10
N ALA A 1059 9.17 -43.37 -13.43
CA ALA A 1059 8.59 -43.59 -14.75
C ALA A 1059 9.29 -42.77 -15.85
N LEU A 1060 9.58 -41.50 -15.58
CA LEU A 1060 10.35 -40.63 -16.48
C LEU A 1060 11.78 -41.15 -16.68
N TYR A 1061 12.46 -41.52 -15.59
CA TYR A 1061 13.81 -42.09 -15.65
C TYR A 1061 13.85 -43.35 -16.52
N LYS A 1062 12.95 -44.31 -16.29
CA LYS A 1062 12.85 -45.52 -17.13
C LYS A 1062 12.42 -45.22 -18.57
N MET A 1063 11.53 -44.25 -18.79
CA MET A 1063 11.12 -43.83 -20.14
C MET A 1063 12.32 -43.30 -20.92
N PHE A 1064 13.05 -42.31 -20.40
CA PHE A 1064 14.25 -41.77 -21.05
C PHE A 1064 15.30 -42.88 -21.29
N HIS A 1065 15.54 -43.75 -20.30
CA HIS A 1065 16.54 -44.80 -20.40
C HIS A 1065 16.16 -45.91 -21.41
N HIS A 1066 14.87 -46.24 -21.58
CA HIS A 1066 14.43 -47.18 -22.62
C HIS A 1066 14.32 -46.54 -24.01
N THR A 1067 13.89 -45.27 -24.11
CA THR A 1067 13.87 -44.55 -25.40
C THR A 1067 15.29 -44.37 -25.97
N ALA A 1068 16.30 -44.21 -25.11
CA ALA A 1068 17.71 -44.15 -25.54
C ALA A 1068 18.26 -45.47 -26.12
N ILE A 1069 17.61 -46.62 -25.85
CA ILE A 1069 18.05 -47.95 -26.33
C ILE A 1069 17.46 -48.28 -27.71
N LEU A 1070 16.35 -47.65 -28.11
CA LEU A 1070 15.73 -47.80 -29.43
C LEU A 1070 16.31 -46.81 -30.45
N LYS A 1071 17.63 -46.84 -30.61
CA LYS A 1071 18.36 -46.16 -31.69
C LYS A 1071 18.96 -47.21 -32.64
N PRO A 1072 18.28 -47.58 -33.74
CA PRO A 1072 18.81 -48.52 -34.70
C PRO A 1072 19.86 -47.83 -35.59
N ASP A 1073 21.14 -48.07 -35.33
CA ASP A 1073 22.20 -47.62 -36.22
C ASP A 1073 22.26 -48.49 -37.50
N SER A 1074 22.43 -47.80 -38.64
CA SER A 1074 22.80 -48.32 -39.97
C SER A 1074 21.77 -49.16 -40.79
N GLY A 1075 21.65 -48.81 -42.07
CA GLY A 1075 21.70 -49.82 -43.13
C GLY A 1075 20.46 -50.10 -44.00
N CYS A 1076 20.14 -49.20 -44.93
CA CYS A 1076 19.64 -49.49 -46.29
C CYS A 1076 18.63 -50.65 -46.50
N LEU A 1077 17.33 -50.35 -46.60
CA LEU A 1077 16.49 -50.71 -47.77
C LEU A 1077 15.08 -50.08 -47.71
N ASP A 1078 14.36 -50.19 -48.83
CA ASP A 1078 13.13 -49.46 -49.16
C ASP A 1078 11.83 -49.88 -48.47
N ASN A 1079 10.97 -48.87 -48.23
CA ASN A 1079 9.52 -48.89 -48.40
C ASN A 1079 8.72 -50.14 -47.94
N ILE A 1080 8.42 -50.25 -46.63
CA ILE A 1080 7.17 -50.84 -46.12
C ILE A 1080 6.72 -50.09 -44.85
N ASN A 1081 5.41 -49.82 -44.76
CA ASN A 1081 4.74 -49.03 -43.72
C ASN A 1081 5.09 -49.45 -42.27
N HIS A 1082 5.91 -48.64 -41.57
CA HIS A 1082 6.26 -48.87 -40.16
C HIS A 1082 6.03 -47.64 -39.25
N GLU A 1083 5.12 -46.74 -39.63
CA GLU A 1083 4.93 -45.43 -39.00
C GLU A 1083 3.75 -45.36 -37.98
N ASP A 1084 2.85 -46.36 -37.99
CA ASP A 1084 1.58 -46.29 -37.26
C ASP A 1084 1.64 -46.64 -35.76
N TYR A 1085 2.62 -47.42 -35.30
CA TYR A 1085 2.59 -48.06 -33.97
C TYR A 1085 3.27 -47.25 -32.85
N GLU A 1086 4.36 -46.55 -33.14
CA GLU A 1086 5.10 -45.76 -32.15
C GLU A 1086 4.32 -44.57 -31.50
N PRO A 1087 3.45 -43.82 -32.22
CA PRO A 1087 2.83 -42.61 -31.66
C PRO A 1087 1.67 -42.87 -30.68
N GLU A 1088 1.17 -44.10 -30.52
CA GLU A 1088 0.11 -44.39 -29.54
C GLU A 1088 0.63 -44.29 -28.10
N ILE A 1089 1.79 -44.90 -27.80
CA ILE A 1089 2.35 -44.96 -26.44
C ILE A 1089 2.77 -43.57 -25.96
N LYS A 1090 3.49 -42.81 -26.80
CA LYS A 1090 3.94 -41.44 -26.50
C LYS A 1090 2.77 -40.54 -26.11
N SER A 1091 1.64 -40.63 -26.83
CA SER A 1091 0.42 -39.86 -26.54
C SER A 1091 -0.20 -40.18 -25.16
N TRP A 1092 -0.26 -41.46 -24.76
CA TRP A 1092 -0.85 -41.84 -23.46
C TRP A 1092 0.04 -41.47 -22.27
N VAL A 1093 1.36 -41.49 -22.45
CA VAL A 1093 2.33 -41.10 -21.41
C VAL A 1093 2.33 -39.58 -21.22
N ILE A 1094 2.34 -38.79 -22.30
CA ILE A 1094 2.30 -37.32 -22.23
C ILE A 1094 1.03 -36.82 -21.52
N GLY A 1095 -0.14 -37.40 -21.82
CA GLY A 1095 -1.40 -37.02 -21.16
C GLY A 1095 -1.39 -37.30 -19.65
N ALA A 1096 -0.80 -38.41 -19.23
CA ALA A 1096 -0.67 -38.75 -17.80
C ALA A 1096 0.33 -37.83 -17.07
N ILE A 1097 1.47 -37.50 -17.69
CA ILE A 1097 2.44 -36.54 -17.15
C ILE A 1097 1.78 -35.17 -16.97
N ALA A 1098 1.06 -34.70 -17.99
CA ALA A 1098 0.36 -33.40 -17.94
C ALA A 1098 -0.67 -33.36 -16.80
N LEU A 1099 -1.53 -34.38 -16.68
CA LEU A 1099 -2.55 -34.45 -15.63
C LEU A 1099 -1.92 -34.49 -14.22
N LEU A 1100 -0.84 -35.26 -14.03
CA LEU A 1100 -0.20 -35.42 -12.73
C LEU A 1100 0.56 -34.14 -12.31
N CYS A 1101 1.24 -33.48 -13.24
CA CYS A 1101 1.87 -32.17 -12.98
C CYS A 1101 0.83 -31.08 -12.69
N LEU A 1102 -0.32 -31.06 -13.38
CA LEU A 1102 -1.38 -30.10 -13.11
C LEU A 1102 -1.95 -30.24 -11.70
N LEU A 1103 -2.27 -31.45 -11.23
CA LEU A 1103 -2.76 -31.64 -9.85
C LEU A 1103 -1.64 -31.43 -8.80
N GLY A 1104 -0.39 -31.76 -9.12
CA GLY A 1104 0.74 -31.47 -8.25
C GLY A 1104 0.91 -29.97 -8.01
N LEU A 1105 0.77 -29.16 -9.08
CA LEU A 1105 0.90 -27.70 -9.00
C LEU A 1105 -0.32 -27.03 -8.35
N THR A 1106 -1.56 -27.46 -8.61
CA THR A 1106 -2.75 -26.87 -7.96
C THR A 1106 -2.61 -26.89 -6.44
N TRP A 1107 -2.33 -28.06 -5.87
CA TRP A 1107 -2.27 -28.20 -4.41
C TRP A 1107 -0.97 -27.67 -3.80
N ALA A 1108 0.12 -27.56 -4.56
CA ALA A 1108 1.29 -26.78 -4.14
C ALA A 1108 0.94 -25.28 -3.95
N PHE A 1109 0.26 -24.67 -4.92
CA PHE A 1109 -0.22 -23.28 -4.78
C PHE A 1109 -1.27 -23.14 -3.66
N GLY A 1110 -2.14 -24.15 -3.48
CA GLY A 1110 -3.10 -24.18 -2.36
C GLY A 1110 -2.44 -24.20 -0.98
N LEU A 1111 -1.33 -24.92 -0.82
CA LEU A 1111 -0.57 -24.94 0.45
C LEU A 1111 0.19 -23.64 0.69
N MET A 1112 0.78 -23.03 -0.35
CA MET A 1112 1.43 -21.72 -0.21
C MET A 1112 0.40 -20.60 0.05
N TYR A 1113 -0.80 -20.67 -0.52
CA TYR A 1113 -1.90 -19.77 -0.19
C TYR A 1113 -2.28 -19.83 1.29
N VAL A 1114 -2.38 -21.03 1.87
CA VAL A 1114 -2.67 -21.22 3.31
C VAL A 1114 -1.51 -20.76 4.21
N ASN A 1115 -0.27 -20.79 3.73
CA ASN A 1115 0.92 -20.43 4.51
C ASN A 1115 1.29 -18.93 4.45
N GLU A 1116 1.11 -18.28 3.30
CA GLU A 1116 1.56 -16.90 3.05
C GLU A 1116 0.42 -15.91 2.78
N SER A 1117 -0.84 -16.38 2.65
CA SER A 1117 -2.06 -15.55 2.48
C SER A 1117 -2.08 -14.60 1.26
N THR A 1118 -1.17 -14.77 0.30
CA THR A 1118 -1.03 -13.84 -0.83
C THR A 1118 -2.14 -14.02 -1.88
N VAL A 1119 -2.76 -12.89 -2.27
CA VAL A 1119 -3.86 -12.82 -3.25
C VAL A 1119 -3.53 -13.50 -4.58
N ILE A 1120 -2.26 -13.41 -5.03
CA ILE A 1120 -1.80 -14.05 -6.27
C ILE A 1120 -1.93 -15.59 -6.20
N MET A 1121 -1.61 -16.20 -5.05
CA MET A 1121 -1.72 -17.65 -4.87
C MET A 1121 -3.19 -18.09 -4.84
N ALA A 1122 -4.10 -17.25 -4.32
CA ALA A 1122 -5.54 -17.49 -4.35
C ALA A 1122 -6.07 -17.59 -5.80
N TYR A 1123 -5.69 -16.64 -6.67
CA TYR A 1123 -6.04 -16.68 -8.10
C TYR A 1123 -5.44 -17.90 -8.80
N LEU A 1124 -4.15 -18.20 -8.59
CA LEU A 1124 -3.49 -19.35 -9.22
C LEU A 1124 -4.14 -20.68 -8.81
N PHE A 1125 -4.38 -20.89 -7.52
CA PHE A 1125 -5.10 -22.06 -7.00
C PHE A 1125 -6.48 -22.20 -7.66
N THR A 1126 -7.25 -21.13 -7.67
CA THR A 1126 -8.63 -21.09 -8.19
C THR A 1126 -8.71 -21.38 -9.69
N ILE A 1127 -7.82 -20.78 -10.49
CA ILE A 1127 -7.77 -20.96 -11.94
C ILE A 1127 -7.35 -22.39 -12.31
N PHE A 1128 -6.26 -22.91 -11.74
CA PHE A 1128 -5.81 -24.26 -12.09
C PHE A 1128 -6.78 -25.36 -11.60
N ASN A 1129 -7.43 -25.17 -10.45
CA ASN A 1129 -8.44 -26.10 -9.92
C ASN A 1129 -9.67 -26.16 -10.83
N SER A 1130 -10.23 -25.00 -11.20
CA SER A 1130 -11.44 -24.92 -12.02
C SER A 1130 -11.26 -25.35 -13.50
N LEU A 1131 -10.02 -25.38 -14.02
CA LEU A 1131 -9.73 -25.91 -15.36
C LEU A 1131 -9.44 -27.43 -15.38
N GLN A 1132 -9.40 -28.10 -14.22
CA GLN A 1132 -8.93 -29.49 -14.10
C GLN A 1132 -9.76 -30.50 -14.91
N GLY A 1133 -11.09 -30.45 -14.84
CA GLY A 1133 -11.97 -31.35 -15.62
C GLY A 1133 -11.90 -31.13 -17.13
N MET A 1134 -11.60 -29.90 -17.57
CA MET A 1134 -11.37 -29.58 -18.98
C MET A 1134 -10.09 -30.24 -19.51
N PHE A 1135 -8.99 -30.21 -18.75
CA PHE A 1135 -7.75 -30.89 -19.13
C PHE A 1135 -7.92 -32.42 -19.20
N ILE A 1136 -8.64 -33.02 -18.25
CA ILE A 1136 -8.97 -34.46 -18.28
C ILE A 1136 -9.71 -34.82 -19.58
N PHE A 1137 -10.71 -34.02 -19.98
CA PHE A 1137 -11.43 -34.21 -21.25
C PHE A 1137 -10.51 -34.10 -22.48
N ILE A 1138 -9.64 -33.09 -22.53
CA ILE A 1138 -8.72 -32.88 -23.66
C ILE A 1138 -7.76 -34.08 -23.81
N PHE A 1139 -7.07 -34.48 -22.74
CA PHE A 1139 -6.06 -35.55 -22.83
C PHE A 1139 -6.68 -36.95 -22.98
N HIS A 1140 -7.77 -37.26 -22.27
CA HIS A 1140 -8.29 -38.63 -22.21
C HIS A 1140 -9.46 -38.90 -23.17
N CYS A 1141 -10.20 -37.88 -23.61
CA CYS A 1141 -11.29 -38.05 -24.59
C CYS A 1141 -10.96 -37.50 -25.98
N VAL A 1142 -10.40 -36.28 -26.08
CA VAL A 1142 -10.15 -35.63 -27.38
C VAL A 1142 -8.89 -36.16 -28.06
N LEU A 1143 -7.77 -36.24 -27.34
CA LEU A 1143 -6.47 -36.61 -27.92
C LEU A 1143 -6.31 -38.14 -28.10
N GLN A 1144 -6.99 -38.97 -27.32
CA GLN A 1144 -6.81 -40.42 -27.37
C GLN A 1144 -7.33 -41.04 -28.68
N LYS A 1145 -6.43 -41.51 -29.56
CA LYS A 1145 -6.74 -42.15 -30.86
C LYS A 1145 -7.84 -43.24 -30.75
N LYS A 1146 -7.77 -44.11 -29.73
CA LYS A 1146 -8.75 -45.17 -29.48
C LYS A 1146 -10.17 -44.63 -29.24
N VAL A 1147 -10.31 -43.54 -28.48
CA VAL A 1147 -11.61 -42.88 -28.23
C VAL A 1147 -12.12 -42.21 -29.50
N ARG A 1148 -11.27 -41.46 -30.22
CA ARG A 1148 -11.62 -40.88 -31.54
C ARG A 1148 -12.12 -41.92 -32.54
N LYS A 1149 -11.56 -43.14 -32.52
CA LYS A 1149 -11.95 -44.25 -33.41
C LYS A 1149 -13.35 -44.80 -33.10
N GLU A 1150 -13.74 -44.87 -31.82
CA GLU A 1150 -15.11 -45.27 -31.44
C GLU A 1150 -16.13 -44.15 -31.67
N TYR A 1151 -15.78 -42.88 -31.41
CA TYR A 1151 -16.61 -41.74 -31.85
C TYR A 1151 -16.82 -41.72 -33.37
N GLY A 1152 -15.78 -42.00 -34.16
CA GLY A 1152 -15.88 -42.10 -35.61
C GLY A 1152 -16.77 -43.24 -36.11
N LYS A 1153 -16.91 -44.34 -35.34
CA LYS A 1153 -17.91 -45.39 -35.60
C LYS A 1153 -19.32 -44.93 -35.22
N CYS A 1154 -19.49 -44.32 -34.04
CA CYS A 1154 -20.75 -43.77 -33.54
C CYS A 1154 -21.36 -42.70 -34.48
N LEU A 1155 -20.52 -41.87 -35.12
CA LEU A 1155 -20.96 -40.93 -36.16
C LEU A 1155 -21.34 -41.61 -37.49
N ARG A 1156 -20.74 -42.76 -37.82
CA ARG A 1156 -21.03 -43.52 -39.06
C ARG A 1156 -22.17 -44.53 -38.91
N THR A 1157 -22.64 -44.80 -37.70
CA THR A 1157 -23.73 -45.74 -37.44
C THR A 1157 -24.45 -45.30 -36.16
N HIS A 1158 -25.70 -44.82 -36.30
CA HIS A 1158 -26.49 -44.22 -35.22
C HIS A 1158 -26.34 -45.00 -33.91
N CYS A 1159 -25.90 -44.29 -32.85
CA CYS A 1159 -25.48 -44.86 -31.56
C CYS A 1159 -26.61 -45.47 -30.69
N TYR A 1160 -27.76 -45.80 -31.29
CA TYR A 1160 -28.90 -46.49 -30.67
C TYR A 1160 -29.35 -47.69 -31.54
N SER A 1161 -28.67 -48.83 -31.39
CA SER A 1161 -29.24 -50.14 -31.74
C SER A 1161 -28.59 -51.24 -30.90
N GLY A 1162 -29.37 -51.90 -30.04
CA GLY A 1162 -28.83 -52.67 -28.90
C GLY A 1162 -29.69 -53.82 -28.35
N LYS A 1163 -30.69 -54.29 -29.11
CA LYS A 1163 -31.58 -55.46 -28.87
C LYS A 1163 -32.68 -55.36 -27.79
N SER A 1164 -33.91 -55.56 -28.26
CA SER A 1164 -34.89 -56.58 -27.81
C SER A 1164 -35.45 -57.22 -29.11
N VAL A 1165 -35.84 -58.49 -29.25
CA VAL A 1165 -36.46 -59.51 -28.38
C VAL A 1165 -37.96 -59.25 -28.13
N ASP A 1166 -38.78 -59.92 -28.95
CA ASP A 1166 -40.21 -60.26 -28.87
C ASP A 1166 -41.07 -59.62 -27.75
N SER A 1167 -42.23 -59.02 -28.03
CA SER A 1167 -43.40 -59.77 -28.53
C SER A 1167 -44.69 -58.93 -28.71
N SER A 1168 -45.57 -59.39 -29.61
CA SER A 1168 -47.04 -59.19 -29.65
C SER A 1168 -47.67 -57.85 -30.11
N VAL A 1169 -48.85 -57.97 -30.75
CA VAL A 1169 -49.88 -56.95 -31.13
C VAL A 1169 -49.42 -55.78 -32.05
N GLY A 1170 -50.01 -55.51 -33.23
CA GLY A 1170 -50.92 -56.30 -34.08
C GLY A 1170 -52.10 -55.51 -34.67
N SER A 1171 -52.10 -55.22 -35.99
CA SER A 1171 -53.30 -55.09 -36.87
C SER A 1171 -52.90 -54.61 -38.29
N SER A 1172 -53.42 -55.29 -39.33
CA SER A 1172 -53.83 -54.77 -40.67
C SER A 1172 -52.88 -53.91 -41.55
N LYS A 1173 -52.83 -54.06 -42.89
CA LYS A 1173 -53.46 -55.00 -43.85
C LYS A 1173 -52.79 -54.86 -45.23
N SER A 1174 -52.61 -55.98 -45.95
CA SER A 1174 -52.36 -56.08 -47.43
C SER A 1174 -51.09 -55.39 -47.99
N SER A 1175 -50.50 -55.81 -49.11
CA SER A 1175 -50.88 -56.81 -50.14
C SER A 1175 -49.69 -57.71 -50.58
N ALA A 1176 -49.96 -58.69 -51.45
CA ALA A 1176 -49.02 -59.70 -51.95
C ALA A 1176 -48.04 -59.13 -53.04
N SER A 1177 -47.00 -59.82 -53.53
CA SER A 1177 -46.82 -61.28 -53.66
C SER A 1177 -45.38 -61.75 -54.01
N ARG A 1178 -45.13 -63.06 -53.81
CA ARG A 1178 -44.20 -63.97 -54.53
C ARG A 1178 -42.67 -63.68 -54.62
N ALA A 1179 -41.91 -64.66 -54.12
CA ALA A 1179 -40.63 -65.14 -54.68
C ALA A 1179 -40.91 -66.43 -55.53
N PRO A 1180 -39.94 -67.23 -56.05
CA PRO A 1180 -38.46 -67.08 -56.07
C PRO A 1180 -37.71 -67.46 -57.39
N GLY A 1181 -36.45 -67.02 -57.53
CA GLY A 1181 -35.32 -67.91 -57.94
C GLY A 1181 -34.71 -67.87 -59.37
N ARG A 1182 -33.36 -68.01 -59.39
CA ARG A 1182 -32.46 -68.68 -60.38
C ARG A 1182 -32.14 -68.06 -61.78
N TYR A 1183 -30.81 -67.87 -62.01
CA TYR A 1183 -30.05 -67.83 -63.29
C TYR A 1183 -30.44 -66.71 -64.32
N SER A 1184 -29.56 -66.08 -65.11
CA SER A 1184 -28.09 -66.13 -65.38
C SER A 1184 -27.64 -64.74 -65.96
N SER A 1185 -26.50 -64.42 -66.60
CA SER A 1185 -25.37 -65.19 -67.18
C SER A 1185 -24.10 -64.32 -67.45
N SER A 1186 -23.11 -64.91 -68.15
CA SER A 1186 -22.04 -64.39 -69.04
C SER A 1186 -21.89 -62.89 -69.37
N SER A 1187 -20.70 -62.32 -69.69
CA SER A 1187 -19.28 -62.78 -69.60
C SER A 1187 -18.31 -61.76 -70.23
N GLN A 1188 -17.07 -61.59 -69.72
CA GLN A 1188 -15.83 -61.45 -70.54
C GLN A 1188 -14.51 -61.42 -69.73
N SER A 1189 -13.63 -62.42 -69.96
CA SER A 1189 -12.14 -62.43 -70.07
C SER A 1189 -11.22 -61.65 -69.06
N ARG A 1190 -9.95 -61.98 -68.79
CA ARG A 1190 -8.91 -62.91 -69.34
C ARG A 1190 -7.83 -63.11 -68.22
N ILE A 1191 -7.53 -64.29 -67.65
CA ILE A 1191 -6.63 -65.39 -68.11
C ILE A 1191 -5.18 -64.88 -68.42
N ARG A 1192 -4.06 -65.36 -67.82
CA ARG A 1192 -3.51 -66.75 -67.87
C ARG A 1192 -2.28 -67.06 -66.93
N ARG A 1193 -2.36 -68.13 -66.11
CA ARG A 1193 -1.27 -69.10 -65.66
C ARG A 1193 -0.02 -68.58 -64.90
N MET A 1194 0.84 -69.41 -64.25
CA MET A 1194 0.99 -70.88 -64.04
C MET A 1194 1.58 -71.11 -62.62
N TRP A 1195 1.25 -72.08 -61.75
CA TRP A 1195 1.12 -73.56 -61.78
C TRP A 1195 2.43 -74.37 -61.78
N ASN A 1196 2.43 -75.48 -61.00
CA ASN A 1196 3.48 -76.48 -60.68
C ASN A 1196 4.42 -76.15 -59.47
N ASP A 1197 4.79 -77.11 -58.60
CA ASP A 1197 4.19 -78.43 -58.28
C ASP A 1197 4.63 -78.96 -56.88
N THR A 1198 4.21 -80.17 -56.51
CA THR A 1198 4.45 -80.81 -55.19
C THR A 1198 5.53 -81.91 -55.23
N VAL A 1199 6.05 -82.32 -54.05
CA VAL A 1199 6.98 -83.47 -53.82
C VAL A 1199 8.42 -83.15 -54.29
N ARG A 1200 9.52 -83.33 -53.53
CA ARG A 1200 10.04 -84.62 -53.03
C ARG A 1200 11.34 -84.47 -52.22
N LYS A 1201 11.38 -84.98 -50.97
CA LYS A 1201 12.62 -85.35 -50.20
C LYS A 1201 13.58 -84.16 -49.88
N GLN A 1202 14.64 -84.28 -49.04
CA GLN A 1202 15.15 -85.42 -48.25
C GLN A 1202 15.61 -84.99 -46.84
N SER A 1203 15.87 -85.98 -45.99
CA SER A 1203 16.36 -85.94 -44.61
C SER A 1203 17.85 -85.58 -44.47
N GLU A 1204 18.21 -84.77 -43.48
CA GLU A 1204 19.47 -84.76 -42.70
C GLU A 1204 19.25 -83.80 -41.50
N SER A 1205 19.61 -83.98 -40.22
CA SER A 1205 20.27 -85.01 -39.38
C SER A 1205 21.73 -85.35 -39.72
N SER A 1206 22.70 -85.33 -38.79
CA SER A 1206 22.72 -85.02 -37.33
C SER A 1206 24.20 -84.90 -36.84
N PHE A 1207 24.46 -84.91 -35.51
CA PHE A 1207 25.81 -84.98 -34.86
C PHE A 1207 26.65 -83.67 -34.98
N ILE A 1208 27.65 -83.36 -34.14
CA ILE A 1208 28.36 -84.11 -33.08
C ILE A 1208 28.76 -83.19 -31.89
N THR A 1209 29.12 -83.77 -30.74
CA THR A 1209 29.81 -83.11 -29.59
C THR A 1209 31.29 -83.54 -29.50
N GLY A 1210 32.22 -82.65 -29.11
CA GLY A 1210 33.57 -83.05 -28.69
C GLY A 1210 34.73 -82.05 -28.84
N ASP A 1211 35.03 -81.33 -27.76
CA ASP A 1211 36.32 -81.35 -27.02
C ASP A 1211 37.73 -81.25 -27.68
N ILE A 1212 38.46 -80.22 -27.23
CA ILE A 1212 39.81 -80.27 -26.59
C ILE A 1212 41.12 -80.19 -27.45
N ASN A 1213 41.91 -79.14 -27.13
CA ASN A 1213 43.37 -78.92 -27.18
C ASN A 1213 44.23 -79.05 -28.47
N SER A 1214 45.01 -77.99 -28.71
CA SER A 1214 46.49 -78.06 -28.86
C SER A 1214 47.14 -76.68 -28.56
N SER A 1215 48.40 -76.65 -28.11
CA SER A 1215 49.02 -75.47 -27.47
C SER A 1215 50.53 -75.27 -27.75
N ALA A 1216 50.96 -74.05 -28.11
CA ALA A 1216 52.34 -73.52 -28.10
C ALA A 1216 52.29 -71.99 -28.41
N THR A 1217 52.77 -71.02 -27.62
CA THR A 1217 54.17 -70.59 -27.32
C THR A 1217 55.00 -70.20 -28.56
N ILE A 1218 55.79 -69.12 -28.63
CA ILE A 1218 56.21 -68.05 -27.66
C ILE A 1218 56.82 -66.87 -28.47
N ASN A 1219 56.85 -65.62 -27.93
CA ASN A 1219 57.88 -64.55 -28.12
C ASN A 1219 57.35 -63.15 -27.70
N ARG A 1220 58.16 -62.15 -27.26
CA ARG A 1220 59.40 -62.13 -26.45
C ARG A 1220 59.75 -60.68 -26.03
N GLU A 1221 60.03 -60.43 -24.76
CA GLU A 1221 60.76 -59.23 -24.24
C GLU A 1221 62.29 -59.54 -24.13
N PRO A 1222 63.25 -58.61 -23.84
CA PRO A 1222 63.13 -57.39 -23.01
C PRO A 1222 64.07 -56.16 -23.34
N TYR A 1223 64.12 -55.22 -22.38
CA TYR A 1223 64.96 -54.03 -22.16
C TYR A 1223 66.45 -54.01 -22.57
N ARG A 1224 66.93 -52.80 -22.94
CA ARG A 1224 68.15 -52.03 -22.50
C ARG A 1224 68.41 -50.85 -23.47
N GLU A 1225 69.08 -49.72 -23.20
CA GLU A 1225 69.46 -48.88 -22.05
C GLU A 1225 70.14 -47.59 -22.64
N THR A 1226 69.88 -46.40 -22.09
CA THR A 1226 70.71 -45.15 -22.12
C THR A 1226 71.43 -44.60 -23.38
N SER A 1227 71.17 -43.33 -23.75
CA SER A 1227 72.21 -42.31 -24.03
C SER A 1227 71.67 -40.86 -23.94
N MET A 1228 72.57 -39.89 -23.75
CA MET A 1228 72.35 -38.44 -23.47
C MET A 1228 72.06 -37.60 -24.75
N GLY A 1229 71.54 -36.36 -24.70
CA GLY A 1229 71.12 -35.48 -23.58
C GLY A 1229 71.04 -33.99 -24.00
N VAL A 1230 71.13 -33.04 -23.04
CA VAL A 1230 71.22 -31.55 -23.21
C VAL A 1230 69.88 -30.86 -23.61
N LYS A 1231 69.35 -29.74 -23.05
CA LYS A 1231 69.67 -28.71 -22.00
C LYS A 1231 68.32 -28.31 -21.32
N LEU A 1232 68.18 -28.12 -20.00
CA LEU A 1232 68.38 -26.88 -19.19
C LEU A 1232 67.68 -25.59 -19.73
N ASN A 1233 66.98 -24.76 -18.94
CA ASN A 1233 66.68 -24.79 -17.49
C ASN A 1233 65.57 -23.77 -17.05
N ILE A 1234 65.07 -23.88 -15.80
CA ILE A 1234 64.36 -22.84 -14.96
C ILE A 1234 62.93 -22.41 -15.44
N ALA A 1235 61.88 -22.20 -14.61
CA ALA A 1235 61.42 -22.51 -13.22
C ALA A 1235 59.97 -21.92 -13.10
N TYR A 1236 59.08 -22.03 -12.09
CA TYR A 1236 58.77 -22.80 -10.83
C TYR A 1236 57.24 -22.53 -10.58
N GLN A 1237 56.34 -23.27 -9.92
CA GLN A 1237 56.31 -24.36 -8.92
C GLN A 1237 56.27 -23.99 -7.41
N ILE A 1238 55.06 -24.09 -6.79
CA ILE A 1238 54.71 -24.72 -5.48
C ILE A 1238 55.34 -24.09 -4.19
N GLY A 1239 54.72 -24.06 -2.99
CA GLY A 1239 53.40 -24.50 -2.47
C GLY A 1239 53.48 -24.95 -0.99
N ASN A 1240 52.36 -25.42 -0.41
CA ASN A 1240 52.22 -26.10 0.92
C ASN A 1240 52.45 -25.31 2.23
N SER A 1241 52.30 -26.02 3.36
CA SER A 1241 51.88 -25.52 4.69
C SER A 1241 52.63 -26.18 5.88
N GLU A 1242 52.32 -25.69 7.10
CA GLU A 1242 52.46 -26.31 8.44
C GLU A 1242 53.74 -26.13 9.32
N GLN A 1243 53.46 -26.15 10.64
CA GLN A 1243 54.29 -26.49 11.84
C GLN A 1243 55.25 -25.47 12.52
N CYS A 1244 54.74 -24.93 13.65
CA CYS A 1244 55.41 -24.78 14.97
C CYS A 1244 56.58 -23.77 15.11
N PRO A 1245 57.15 -23.58 16.33
CA PRO A 1245 56.49 -22.94 17.47
C PRO A 1245 57.23 -21.67 17.97
N GLY A 1246 56.58 -20.88 18.85
CA GLY A 1246 56.97 -19.50 19.12
C GLY A 1246 58.18 -19.24 20.05
N TYR A 1247 58.62 -17.98 20.04
CA TYR A 1247 59.56 -17.38 21.01
C TYR A 1247 58.93 -16.13 21.66
N LYS A 1248 59.26 -15.88 22.93
CA LYS A 1248 58.89 -14.66 23.67
C LYS A 1248 60.04 -13.65 23.72
N CYS A 1249 59.73 -12.36 23.72
CA CYS A 1249 60.28 -11.42 24.71
C CYS A 1249 59.43 -10.14 24.88
N HIS A 1250 59.68 -9.45 25.99
CA HIS A 1250 59.01 -8.23 26.50
C HIS A 1250 59.23 -7.00 25.58
N GLY A 1251 58.53 -5.86 25.71
CA GLY A 1251 57.49 -5.36 26.63
C GLY A 1251 57.21 -3.87 26.27
N TYR A 1252 56.06 -3.25 26.54
CA TYR A 1252 55.66 -2.63 27.82
C TYR A 1252 54.22 -2.07 27.69
N SER A 1253 53.59 -1.70 28.80
CA SER A 1253 52.35 -0.89 28.84
C SER A 1253 52.64 0.58 29.14
N THR A 1254 51.83 1.54 28.63
CA THR A 1254 51.28 2.69 29.39
C THR A 1254 50.37 3.60 28.54
N THR A 1255 49.15 3.86 29.05
CA THR A 1255 48.39 5.14 29.13
C THR A 1255 48.31 6.17 27.97
N GLU A 1256 47.08 6.69 27.78
CA GLU A 1256 46.70 8.00 27.21
C GLU A 1256 46.99 8.21 25.69
N TRP A 1257 46.19 8.96 24.91
CA TRP A 1257 45.00 9.79 25.22
C TRP A 1257 43.71 9.17 24.66
#